data_AF-A0A815FF97-F1
#
_entry.id   AF-A0A815FF97-F1
#
_cell.length_a   1.000
_cell.length_b   1.000
_cell.length_c   1.000
_cell.angle_alpha   90.00
_cell.angle_beta   90.00
_cell.angle_gamma   90.00
#
_symmetry.space_group_name_H-M   'P 1'
#
loop_
_entity.id
_entity.type
_entity.pdbx_description
1 polymer ?
#
loop_
_entity_poly.entity_id
_entity_poly.type
_entity_poly.pdbx_seq_one_letter_code
_entity_poly.pdbx_strand_id
1 'polypeptide(L)'
;MYNAYYKGYARLSNTQFIGYGQLADGYNSDQRSGIYMYHLGDYNPNRPSFIDACSFDGGFNAAIGIRSTNGILMTNNVIYNTYRSGIVVTGMNNIIQNNLVTTVYWVGTGQDPSVAQFSSNYDGAIMARDATSMRLRNNLVAGVERLAYRIPGESCGGQDIYIPPNIINEYSNNEAHSVMSGVNLWPSDKGFTYDRIVGSITREDCEDRINPNSINIRLSQIAIPGVSANSSSGNAGGRSGIVFPTISRNNYMPIRSWTGIGTYPCLNGLMFITNTTLAFFNDTCGRHDVAIQVSQSNDDGQFPIATSSMFVYNISQENLIFNGQPNLGVVNPSRCGDMDCDGLKKNLIIDTDGSLFGQPASVFSQAESLWGSQQHGIGDPRIPRIALTNLTGHTININLTHPYRGISRSNSCSLQSSWGMYICNSSIDYRMLIIESMDSDTEKRRLSPVAIMSNSGYIDLINGPQDQSICNGYSCRKRISTFMAIVQSGQTYQIFLSSTPPRHIRFRLLNADSTIKCVLALRYDSLQQIDVYANTMYIPPTNRDLRAPGLMLLDQPNNVTLLSPSGSNYFDRRIRRQTSSVLLPIKLQIELRDEPRTSSIASTGIRAEILSNIASTIINRYQAGELQVAWRNLNVTNGSFPSNLSAQEPFDNSSVELSIINQLLLISPPRDCRQQSPCTFQPVLVAYDVAGNVIQKLGSNERPWQVKATVVGRPNLNLPGGIANYSDGQTQYILFTLPDIGTQQVQFTLIQPDGVNSSFLATTNLTVQAASVSVTQAVLAGQQVNNVYVVNVNETFSIAAMPVDNVTRLRLGQIQWGSWRWSANVTLFSLPKFNRHGSLVKNNSSRTNIDLVAGTVTVTNLAINATGMYVLQIRLVSSNNEHIIALPTNGILVKENSDNFITEIDAISSNFTFAGDFDALNASGELEIIRAMIYNYLISVDMPLISDIILMKGSVGAIVQVDSENTNISKAVTSMLSDPNAIPGLNLIMLHINGRLYSLSSSSSNNLASNDDNSNNIALIVGLVVGLVVGLLLLIGLVWGYNARERILTRHRLGVETTERFRINKPIDVRVPPQAIEDFADFLTSDGVKIEYTVHMTDIGAIIERQRILQNLPQSSPNTNDFAYDKYTLLKTFMHGLIKSLQRIRTWSHRLLWGNHTKIEI
;
A
#
# COMPACT_ATOMS: atom_id res chain seq x y z
N MET A 1 -29.41 -33.62 -11.15
CA MET A 1 -29.03 -33.45 -12.57
C MET A 1 -27.75 -32.63 -12.61
N TYR A 2 -26.60 -33.24 -12.93
CA TYR A 2 -25.35 -32.51 -13.19
C TYR A 2 -25.30 -32.23 -14.71
N ASN A 3 -25.50 -30.99 -15.13
CA ASN A 3 -25.29 -30.62 -16.53
C ASN A 3 -23.78 -30.70 -16.82
N ALA A 4 -23.40 -31.52 -17.80
CA ALA A 4 -22.05 -31.54 -18.33
C ALA A 4 -21.79 -30.22 -19.07
N TYR A 5 -20.88 -29.39 -18.55
CA TYR A 5 -20.43 -28.18 -19.23
C TYR A 5 -19.28 -28.54 -20.19
N TYR A 6 -19.48 -28.34 -21.49
CA TYR A 6 -18.40 -28.38 -22.48
C TYR A 6 -17.74 -27.01 -22.56
N LYS A 7 -16.41 -26.92 -22.35
CA LYS A 7 -15.65 -25.69 -22.58
C LYS A 7 -15.38 -25.51 -24.08
N GLY A 8 -16.04 -24.52 -24.69
CA GLY A 8 -15.89 -24.16 -26.11
C GLY A 8 -15.05 -22.90 -26.34
N TYR A 9 -14.98 -22.46 -27.59
CA TYR A 9 -14.42 -21.16 -28.01
C TYR A 9 -15.44 -20.45 -28.91
N ALA A 10 -15.40 -19.13 -28.97
CA ALA A 10 -16.33 -18.33 -29.78
C ALA A 10 -15.58 -17.21 -30.52
N ARG A 11 -15.76 -17.15 -31.84
CA ARG A 11 -15.20 -16.12 -32.72
C ARG A 11 -16.34 -15.38 -33.36
N LEU A 12 -16.57 -14.15 -32.95
CA LEU A 12 -17.66 -13.33 -33.43
C LEU A 12 -17.06 -12.17 -34.21
N SER A 13 -17.45 -12.03 -35.47
CA SER A 13 -16.99 -10.94 -36.30
C SER A 13 -18.01 -10.48 -37.31
N ASN A 14 -18.00 -9.18 -37.64
CA ASN A 14 -18.87 -8.55 -38.64
C ASN A 14 -20.36 -8.88 -38.41
N THR A 15 -20.78 -8.84 -37.14
CA THR A 15 -22.13 -9.23 -36.72
C THR A 15 -22.81 -8.08 -36.00
N GLN A 16 -24.07 -7.81 -36.32
CA GLN A 16 -24.91 -6.83 -35.64
C GLN A 16 -25.87 -7.50 -34.65
N PHE A 17 -25.93 -6.97 -33.44
CA PHE A 17 -26.86 -7.37 -32.38
C PHE A 17 -27.82 -6.20 -32.09
N ILE A 18 -29.13 -6.46 -32.15
CA ILE A 18 -30.18 -5.45 -31.96
C ILE A 18 -31.12 -5.90 -30.84
N GLY A 19 -31.48 -5.01 -29.91
CA GLY A 19 -32.50 -5.29 -28.89
C GLY A 19 -32.07 -6.36 -27.88
N TYR A 20 -30.77 -6.44 -27.57
CA TYR A 20 -30.18 -7.51 -26.78
C TYR A 20 -30.27 -7.26 -25.26
N GLY A 21 -30.08 -8.33 -24.50
CA GLY A 21 -30.01 -8.29 -23.04
C GLY A 21 -31.36 -8.01 -22.35
N GLN A 22 -31.33 -7.94 -21.01
CA GLN A 22 -32.50 -7.64 -20.19
C GLN A 22 -32.11 -6.74 -19.01
N LEU A 23 -32.99 -5.80 -18.63
CA LEU A 23 -32.78 -4.78 -17.59
C LEU A 23 -32.68 -5.32 -16.15
N ALA A 24 -32.44 -6.63 -15.97
CA ALA A 24 -32.32 -7.26 -14.66
C ALA A 24 -30.88 -7.71 -14.40
N ASP A 25 -30.43 -7.50 -13.15
CA ASP A 25 -29.18 -8.06 -12.65
C ASP A 25 -29.39 -9.54 -12.30
N GLY A 26 -28.80 -10.43 -13.10
CA GLY A 26 -28.72 -11.86 -12.79
C GLY A 26 -27.45 -12.22 -12.02
N TYR A 27 -27.44 -13.41 -11.40
CA TYR A 27 -26.25 -13.98 -10.76
C TYR A 27 -25.08 -14.09 -11.75
N ASN A 28 -23.85 -14.27 -11.27
CA ASN A 28 -22.66 -14.36 -12.13
C ASN A 28 -22.75 -15.48 -13.21
N SER A 29 -23.54 -16.52 -13.01
CA SER A 29 -23.77 -17.56 -14.03
C SER A 29 -24.86 -17.24 -15.06
N ASP A 30 -25.59 -16.13 -14.87
CA ASP A 30 -26.75 -15.70 -15.68
C ASP A 30 -26.69 -14.17 -15.90
N GLN A 31 -25.57 -13.69 -16.43
CA GLN A 31 -25.46 -12.29 -16.84
C GLN A 31 -26.25 -12.11 -18.14
N ARG A 32 -27.20 -11.15 -18.12
CA ARG A 32 -28.12 -10.91 -19.24
C ARG A 32 -27.55 -9.93 -20.27
N SER A 33 -26.25 -10.08 -20.55
CA SER A 33 -25.50 -9.29 -21.53
C SER A 33 -25.85 -9.71 -22.97
N GLY A 34 -25.53 -8.89 -23.96
CA GLY A 34 -25.68 -9.26 -25.37
C GLY A 34 -24.81 -10.46 -25.73
N ILE A 35 -23.51 -10.35 -25.48
CA ILE A 35 -22.57 -11.47 -25.49
C ILE A 35 -22.09 -11.70 -24.06
N TYR A 36 -22.16 -12.95 -23.60
CA TYR A 36 -21.62 -13.35 -22.30
C TYR A 36 -20.63 -14.50 -22.44
N MET A 37 -19.35 -14.25 -22.15
CA MET A 37 -18.30 -15.28 -22.07
C MET A 37 -17.91 -15.50 -20.61
N TYR A 38 -18.16 -16.70 -20.12
CA TYR A 38 -17.96 -17.07 -18.72
C TYR A 38 -17.10 -18.31 -18.57
N HIS A 39 -16.07 -18.23 -17.74
CA HIS A 39 -15.29 -19.38 -17.26
C HIS A 39 -14.59 -20.20 -18.37
N LEU A 40 -14.17 -19.56 -19.46
CA LEU A 40 -13.45 -20.23 -20.55
C LEU A 40 -12.00 -20.58 -20.16
N GLY A 41 -11.43 -19.92 -19.13
CA GLY A 41 -10.05 -20.11 -18.70
C GLY A 41 -9.07 -19.25 -19.48
N ASP A 42 -7.85 -19.77 -19.67
CA ASP A 42 -6.76 -19.08 -20.36
C ASP A 42 -6.94 -19.06 -21.88
N TYR A 43 -6.36 -18.02 -22.50
CA TYR A 43 -6.30 -17.89 -23.95
C TYR A 43 -5.68 -19.13 -24.59
N ASN A 44 -6.36 -19.68 -25.59
CA ASN A 44 -5.89 -20.81 -26.36
C ASN A 44 -5.47 -20.35 -27.77
N PRO A 45 -4.18 -20.36 -28.12
CA PRO A 45 -3.71 -19.91 -29.44
C PRO A 45 -4.21 -20.80 -30.59
N ASN A 46 -4.51 -22.07 -30.32
CA ASN A 46 -5.04 -22.99 -31.34
C ASN A 46 -6.54 -22.79 -31.57
N ARG A 47 -7.26 -22.27 -30.56
CA ARG A 47 -8.71 -22.03 -30.59
C ARG A 47 -9.05 -20.68 -29.96
N PRO A 48 -8.58 -19.54 -30.53
CA PRO A 48 -8.81 -18.23 -29.95
C PRO A 48 -10.29 -17.88 -29.93
N SER A 49 -10.70 -17.19 -28.87
CA SER A 49 -12.00 -16.52 -28.75
C SER A 49 -11.81 -15.02 -28.89
N PHE A 50 -12.65 -14.36 -29.68
CA PHE A 50 -12.60 -12.92 -29.90
C PHE A 50 -13.95 -12.35 -30.35
N ILE A 51 -14.09 -11.03 -30.21
CA ILE A 51 -15.21 -10.23 -30.67
C ILE A 51 -14.63 -9.06 -31.47
N ASP A 52 -14.74 -9.11 -32.79
CA ASP A 52 -14.09 -8.17 -33.70
C ASP A 52 -15.06 -7.59 -34.73
N ALA A 53 -15.11 -6.26 -34.87
CA ALA A 53 -15.97 -5.61 -35.87
C ALA A 53 -17.47 -5.94 -35.72
N CYS A 54 -17.95 -6.13 -34.49
CA CYS A 54 -19.37 -6.30 -34.20
C CYS A 54 -20.05 -4.96 -33.87
N SER A 55 -21.35 -4.86 -34.13
CA SER A 55 -22.17 -3.71 -33.73
C SER A 55 -23.30 -4.10 -32.77
N PHE A 56 -23.62 -3.21 -31.84
CA PHE A 56 -24.60 -3.42 -30.80
C PHE A 56 -25.51 -2.19 -30.69
N ASP A 57 -26.81 -2.38 -30.88
CA ASP A 57 -27.82 -1.31 -30.82
C ASP A 57 -29.03 -1.68 -29.95
N GLY A 58 -29.47 -0.77 -29.09
CA GLY A 58 -30.72 -0.88 -28.34
C GLY A 58 -30.70 -1.94 -27.22
N GLY A 59 -29.57 -2.06 -26.52
CA GLY A 59 -29.37 -3.05 -25.47
C GLY A 59 -29.96 -2.67 -24.12
N PHE A 60 -30.58 -3.60 -23.39
CA PHE A 60 -31.09 -3.38 -22.03
C PHE A 60 -30.10 -3.77 -20.92
N ASN A 61 -28.88 -4.19 -21.28
CA ASN A 61 -27.79 -4.56 -20.36
C ASN A 61 -26.45 -4.41 -21.09
N ALA A 62 -25.34 -4.85 -20.46
CA ALA A 62 -24.02 -4.77 -21.08
C ALA A 62 -23.96 -5.46 -22.45
N ALA A 63 -23.39 -4.79 -23.46
CA ALA A 63 -23.24 -5.35 -24.80
C ALA A 63 -22.29 -6.55 -24.81
N ILE A 64 -21.12 -6.38 -24.19
CA ILE A 64 -20.10 -7.42 -24.05
C ILE A 64 -19.81 -7.64 -22.56
N GLY A 65 -20.04 -8.86 -22.09
CA GLY A 65 -19.69 -9.29 -20.72
C GLY A 65 -18.68 -10.43 -20.75
N ILE A 66 -17.46 -10.18 -20.28
CA ILE A 66 -16.40 -11.18 -20.13
C ILE A 66 -16.14 -11.40 -18.64
N ARG A 67 -16.25 -12.64 -18.16
CA ARG A 67 -16.08 -12.99 -16.74
C ARG A 67 -15.25 -14.25 -16.56
N SER A 68 -14.30 -14.19 -15.61
CA SER A 68 -13.41 -15.31 -15.27
C SER A 68 -12.77 -15.96 -16.49
N THR A 69 -12.38 -15.13 -17.46
CA THR A 69 -11.87 -15.54 -18.76
C THR A 69 -10.72 -14.61 -19.13
N ASN A 70 -9.63 -15.18 -19.66
CA ASN A 70 -8.37 -14.46 -19.85
C ASN A 70 -8.00 -14.36 -21.34
N GLY A 71 -7.38 -13.25 -21.73
CA GLY A 71 -6.81 -13.04 -23.06
C GLY A 71 -7.81 -12.93 -24.21
N ILE A 72 -9.02 -12.43 -23.95
CA ILE A 72 -10.01 -12.18 -25.01
C ILE A 72 -9.70 -10.86 -25.73
N LEU A 73 -9.70 -10.91 -27.06
CA LEU A 73 -9.59 -9.75 -27.93
C LEU A 73 -10.99 -9.19 -28.25
N MET A 74 -11.21 -7.94 -27.87
CA MET A 74 -12.42 -7.15 -28.14
C MET A 74 -12.01 -5.92 -28.95
N THR A 75 -12.21 -5.94 -30.27
CA THR A 75 -11.68 -4.90 -31.14
C THR A 75 -12.61 -4.44 -32.25
N ASN A 76 -12.48 -3.18 -32.67
CA ASN A 76 -13.25 -2.58 -33.78
C ASN A 76 -14.78 -2.63 -33.59
N ASN A 77 -15.28 -2.78 -32.36
CA ASN A 77 -16.72 -2.89 -32.12
C ASN A 77 -17.37 -1.50 -31.99
N VAL A 78 -18.62 -1.40 -32.41
CA VAL A 78 -19.45 -0.19 -32.25
C VAL A 78 -20.62 -0.51 -31.34
N ILE A 79 -20.66 0.11 -30.17
CA ILE A 79 -21.72 -0.06 -29.18
C ILE A 79 -22.46 1.26 -29.03
N TYR A 80 -23.75 1.24 -29.31
CA TYR A 80 -24.62 2.42 -29.31
C TYR A 80 -25.92 2.11 -28.58
N ASN A 81 -26.49 3.13 -27.92
CA ASN A 81 -27.85 3.09 -27.36
C ASN A 81 -28.05 1.87 -26.45
N THR A 82 -27.23 1.79 -25.40
CA THR A 82 -27.27 0.68 -24.44
C THR A 82 -27.49 1.19 -23.03
N TYR A 83 -28.31 0.46 -22.26
CA TYR A 83 -28.40 0.65 -20.83
C TYR A 83 -27.23 -0.06 -20.13
N ARG A 84 -26.80 0.49 -18.99
CA ARG A 84 -25.74 -0.03 -18.12
C ARG A 84 -24.30 0.26 -18.58
N SER A 85 -23.74 -0.60 -19.44
CA SER A 85 -22.34 -0.57 -19.88
C SER A 85 -22.26 -0.98 -21.35
N GLY A 86 -21.23 -0.56 -22.07
CA GLY A 86 -20.88 -1.19 -23.34
C GLY A 86 -20.11 -2.48 -23.10
N ILE A 87 -18.97 -2.39 -22.42
CA ILE A 87 -18.06 -3.52 -22.19
C ILE A 87 -17.84 -3.70 -20.69
N VAL A 88 -18.00 -4.93 -20.20
CA VAL A 88 -17.69 -5.33 -18.83
C VAL A 88 -16.72 -6.50 -18.86
N VAL A 89 -15.55 -6.34 -18.26
CA VAL A 89 -14.51 -7.39 -18.23
C VAL A 89 -14.05 -7.71 -16.81
N THR A 90 -13.75 -8.99 -16.56
CA THR A 90 -12.90 -9.47 -15.45
C THR A 90 -11.89 -10.49 -15.99
N GLY A 91 -10.90 -10.86 -15.19
CA GLY A 91 -9.85 -11.80 -15.60
C GLY A 91 -8.62 -11.10 -16.16
N MET A 92 -7.64 -11.88 -16.62
CA MET A 92 -6.29 -11.43 -16.91
C MET A 92 -6.06 -11.22 -18.41
N ASN A 93 -5.15 -10.32 -18.78
CA ASN A 93 -4.62 -10.18 -20.14
C ASN A 93 -5.65 -9.90 -21.26
N ASN A 94 -6.87 -9.48 -20.91
CA ASN A 94 -7.90 -9.13 -21.89
C ASN A 94 -7.52 -7.84 -22.64
N ILE A 95 -7.85 -7.76 -23.93
CA ILE A 95 -7.46 -6.66 -24.82
C ILE A 95 -8.73 -5.99 -25.35
N ILE A 96 -8.91 -4.72 -25.02
CA ILE A 96 -10.01 -3.87 -25.48
C ILE A 96 -9.39 -2.76 -26.32
N GLN A 97 -9.54 -2.81 -27.64
CA GLN A 97 -8.91 -1.80 -28.50
C GLN A 97 -9.75 -1.36 -29.70
N ASN A 98 -9.65 -0.10 -30.08
CA ASN A 98 -10.31 0.46 -31.27
C ASN A 98 -11.84 0.33 -31.24
N ASN A 99 -12.48 0.36 -30.05
CA ASN A 99 -13.94 0.29 -29.94
C ASN A 99 -14.54 1.69 -29.82
N LEU A 100 -15.72 1.90 -30.41
CA LEU A 100 -16.56 3.07 -30.19
C LEU A 100 -17.71 2.68 -29.25
N VAL A 101 -17.83 3.33 -28.11
CA VAL A 101 -18.95 3.15 -27.17
C VAL A 101 -19.63 4.48 -26.96
N THR A 102 -20.86 4.63 -27.43
CA THR A 102 -21.59 5.89 -27.35
C THR A 102 -23.03 5.74 -26.88
N THR A 103 -23.58 6.79 -26.29
CA THR A 103 -25.00 6.84 -25.89
C THR A 103 -25.33 5.71 -24.90
N VAL A 104 -24.64 5.74 -23.76
CA VAL A 104 -24.81 4.77 -22.67
C VAL A 104 -25.66 5.39 -21.57
N TYR A 105 -26.81 4.76 -21.30
CA TYR A 105 -27.76 5.18 -20.28
C TYR A 105 -27.51 4.48 -18.95
N TRP A 106 -27.61 5.22 -17.85
CA TRP A 106 -27.69 4.65 -16.52
C TRP A 106 -28.94 3.76 -16.41
N VAL A 107 -28.81 2.61 -15.75
CA VAL A 107 -29.91 1.65 -15.56
C VAL A 107 -31.16 2.30 -14.97
N GLY A 108 -31.00 3.23 -14.02
CA GLY A 108 -32.12 3.92 -13.40
C GLY A 108 -32.88 4.87 -14.34
N THR A 109 -32.28 5.31 -15.45
CA THR A 109 -32.97 6.10 -16.48
C THR A 109 -34.06 5.29 -17.17
N GLY A 110 -33.88 3.96 -17.27
CA GLY A 110 -34.89 3.04 -17.78
C GLY A 110 -35.89 2.54 -16.73
N GLN A 111 -35.81 3.01 -15.47
CA GLN A 111 -36.64 2.56 -14.35
C GLN A 111 -37.62 3.64 -13.88
N ASP A 112 -38.64 3.23 -13.13
CA ASP A 112 -39.52 4.17 -12.44
C ASP A 112 -38.72 5.07 -11.47
N PRO A 113 -38.97 6.40 -11.42
CA PRO A 113 -38.22 7.31 -10.54
C PRO A 113 -38.21 6.91 -9.05
N SER A 114 -39.27 6.27 -8.57
CA SER A 114 -39.38 5.77 -7.19
C SER A 114 -38.45 4.58 -6.90
N VAL A 115 -38.02 3.86 -7.94
CA VAL A 115 -37.05 2.75 -7.89
C VAL A 115 -35.65 3.25 -8.20
N ALA A 116 -35.52 4.13 -9.19
CA ALA A 116 -34.25 4.70 -9.65
C ALA A 116 -33.46 5.39 -8.52
N GLN A 117 -34.15 6.02 -7.56
CA GLN A 117 -33.53 6.64 -6.38
C GLN A 117 -32.76 5.67 -5.46
N PHE A 118 -33.01 4.36 -5.55
CA PHE A 118 -32.31 3.34 -4.77
C PHE A 118 -31.16 2.68 -5.56
N SER A 119 -30.99 2.99 -6.85
CA SER A 119 -29.94 2.39 -7.66
C SER A 119 -28.58 3.02 -7.36
N SER A 120 -27.71 2.27 -6.69
CA SER A 120 -26.31 2.60 -6.40
C SER A 120 -25.31 2.23 -7.52
N ASN A 121 -25.78 1.77 -8.68
CA ASN A 121 -24.91 1.34 -9.78
C ASN A 121 -24.23 2.54 -10.48
N TYR A 122 -22.90 2.62 -10.36
CA TYR A 122 -22.04 3.56 -11.09
C TYR A 122 -21.20 2.78 -12.09
N ASP A 123 -21.85 2.43 -13.18
CA ASP A 123 -21.24 1.63 -14.21
C ASP A 123 -20.48 2.53 -15.20
N GLY A 124 -19.32 2.03 -15.67
CA GLY A 124 -18.58 2.65 -16.76
C GLY A 124 -19.15 2.16 -18.09
N ALA A 125 -19.09 3.00 -19.12
CA ALA A 125 -19.33 2.55 -20.49
C ALA A 125 -18.34 1.45 -20.88
N ILE A 126 -17.07 1.59 -20.48
CA ILE A 126 -16.11 0.48 -20.42
C ILE A 126 -15.74 0.27 -18.95
N MET A 127 -16.06 -0.94 -18.45
CA MET A 127 -15.83 -1.33 -17.07
C MET A 127 -14.93 -2.55 -16.99
N ALA A 128 -13.89 -2.46 -16.18
CA ALA A 128 -13.07 -3.59 -15.78
C ALA A 128 -13.15 -3.78 -14.25
N ARG A 129 -13.55 -4.97 -13.82
CA ARG A 129 -13.66 -5.37 -12.42
C ARG A 129 -12.62 -6.45 -12.13
N ASP A 130 -11.71 -6.22 -11.17
CA ASP A 130 -10.67 -7.17 -10.77
C ASP A 130 -9.86 -7.73 -11.97
N ALA A 131 -9.74 -6.94 -13.04
CA ALA A 131 -8.98 -7.31 -14.22
C ALA A 131 -7.51 -6.98 -14.00
N THR A 132 -6.60 -7.86 -14.40
CA THR A 132 -5.16 -7.63 -14.26
C THR A 132 -4.47 -7.74 -15.61
N SER A 133 -3.46 -6.90 -15.84
CA SER A 133 -2.66 -6.91 -17.06
C SER A 133 -3.46 -6.74 -18.35
N MET A 134 -4.56 -5.99 -18.28
CA MET A 134 -5.45 -5.73 -19.40
C MET A 134 -4.82 -4.69 -20.33
N ARG A 135 -5.12 -4.74 -21.62
CA ARG A 135 -4.75 -3.69 -22.58
C ARG A 135 -5.96 -2.90 -23.02
N LEU A 136 -5.95 -1.58 -22.85
CA LEU A 136 -7.05 -0.67 -23.21
C LEU A 136 -6.52 0.40 -24.17
N ARG A 137 -6.79 0.30 -25.48
CA ARG A 137 -6.14 1.18 -26.47
C ARG A 137 -7.07 1.77 -27.52
N ASN A 138 -6.89 3.04 -27.87
CA ASN A 138 -7.59 3.67 -28.99
C ASN A 138 -9.14 3.53 -28.91
N ASN A 139 -9.71 3.45 -27.71
CA ASN A 139 -11.17 3.38 -27.57
C ASN A 139 -11.73 4.81 -27.49
N LEU A 140 -12.88 5.03 -28.11
CA LEU A 140 -13.62 6.28 -28.02
C LEU A 140 -14.92 6.04 -27.26
N VAL A 141 -15.09 6.73 -26.14
CA VAL A 141 -16.30 6.70 -25.33
C VAL A 141 -16.97 8.07 -25.37
N ALA A 142 -18.23 8.14 -25.78
CA ALA A 142 -18.95 9.42 -25.90
C ALA A 142 -20.41 9.38 -25.41
N GLY A 143 -20.94 10.50 -24.93
CA GLY A 143 -22.38 10.62 -24.63
C GLY A 143 -22.86 9.61 -23.57
N VAL A 144 -22.14 9.56 -22.44
CA VAL A 144 -22.42 8.61 -21.35
C VAL A 144 -23.00 9.36 -20.16
N GLU A 145 -24.11 8.87 -19.62
CA GLU A 145 -24.81 9.54 -18.51
C GLU A 145 -24.01 9.58 -17.19
N ARG A 146 -23.00 8.70 -17.04
CA ARG A 146 -22.12 8.63 -15.86
C ARG A 146 -20.64 8.52 -16.23
N LEU A 147 -20.01 7.35 -16.02
CA LEU A 147 -18.57 7.18 -16.14
C LEU A 147 -18.20 6.67 -17.54
N ALA A 148 -17.19 7.23 -18.18
CA ALA A 148 -16.69 6.69 -19.44
C ALA A 148 -15.92 5.38 -19.18
N TYR A 149 -14.88 5.48 -18.36
CA TYR A 149 -14.02 4.36 -17.97
C TYR A 149 -14.09 4.14 -16.47
N ARG A 150 -14.41 2.90 -16.08
CA ARG A 150 -14.28 2.42 -14.70
C ARG A 150 -13.33 1.23 -14.71
N ILE A 151 -12.07 1.48 -14.39
CA ILE A 151 -10.99 0.52 -14.63
C ILE A 151 -10.09 0.41 -13.39
N PRO A 152 -9.39 -0.72 -13.17
CA PRO A 152 -8.22 -0.71 -12.31
C PRO A 152 -7.16 0.17 -12.96
N GLY A 153 -6.27 0.77 -12.19
CA GLY A 153 -5.10 1.39 -12.81
C GLY A 153 -4.11 0.35 -13.40
N GLU A 154 -2.94 0.80 -13.85
CA GLU A 154 -1.72 0.06 -14.19
C GLU A 154 -0.75 -0.08 -12.99
N SER A 155 -0.12 -1.23 -12.77
CA SER A 155 0.75 -1.38 -11.58
C SER A 155 1.93 -0.42 -11.69
N CYS A 156 1.97 0.59 -10.82
CA CYS A 156 3.23 1.25 -10.50
C CYS A 156 4.05 0.19 -9.77
N GLY A 157 5.17 -0.27 -10.33
CA GLY A 157 6.06 -1.20 -9.64
C GLY A 157 6.30 -0.73 -8.19
N GLY A 158 6.33 -1.66 -7.23
CA GLY A 158 6.47 -1.34 -5.81
C GLY A 158 7.59 -0.34 -5.51
N GLN A 159 7.44 0.39 -4.39
CA GLN A 159 8.15 1.62 -3.99
C GLN A 159 9.70 1.60 -3.89
N ASP A 160 10.44 0.68 -4.51
CA ASP A 160 11.91 0.72 -4.59
C ASP A 160 12.46 0.72 -6.03
N ILE A 161 11.63 1.01 -7.04
CA ILE A 161 12.02 0.89 -8.45
C ILE A 161 11.76 2.23 -9.17
N TYR A 162 12.84 2.88 -9.62
CA TYR A 162 12.81 3.82 -10.73
C TYR A 162 12.04 3.17 -11.88
N ILE A 163 10.88 3.72 -12.23
CA ILE A 163 10.11 3.30 -13.41
C ILE A 163 10.68 4.10 -14.58
N PRO A 164 11.46 3.50 -15.49
CA PRO A 164 11.89 4.21 -16.69
C PRO A 164 10.64 4.60 -17.50
N PRO A 165 10.66 5.68 -18.31
CA PRO A 165 9.50 6.27 -19.03
C PRO A 165 8.75 5.38 -20.06
N ASN A 166 8.86 4.07 -19.97
CA ASN A 166 9.08 3.21 -21.12
C ASN A 166 8.46 1.81 -20.96
N ILE A 167 7.75 1.55 -19.86
CA ILE A 167 6.84 0.40 -19.82
C ILE A 167 5.79 0.63 -20.91
N ILE A 168 5.64 -0.32 -21.84
CA ILE A 168 4.59 -0.27 -22.88
C ILE A 168 3.25 -0.21 -22.14
N ASN A 169 2.65 0.97 -22.10
CA ASN A 169 1.46 1.21 -21.27
C ASN A 169 0.36 0.21 -21.62
N GLU A 170 -0.22 -0.36 -20.57
CA GLU A 170 -1.40 -1.21 -20.64
C GLU A 170 -2.56 -0.37 -21.25
N TYR A 171 -2.63 0.93 -20.95
CA TYR A 171 -3.63 1.88 -21.41
C TYR A 171 -3.00 2.98 -22.30
N SER A 172 -3.58 3.26 -23.47
CA SER A 172 -3.06 4.32 -24.35
C SER A 172 -4.08 4.85 -25.36
N ASN A 173 -4.08 6.16 -25.60
CA ASN A 173 -4.90 6.82 -26.63
C ASN A 173 -6.40 6.56 -26.49
N ASN A 174 -6.91 6.43 -25.26
CA ASN A 174 -8.35 6.36 -25.05
C ASN A 174 -8.92 7.77 -24.98
N GLU A 175 -10.16 7.92 -25.42
CA GLU A 175 -10.85 9.20 -25.44
C GLU A 175 -12.19 9.06 -24.71
N ALA A 176 -12.52 10.06 -23.88
CA ALA A 176 -13.81 10.22 -23.22
C ALA A 176 -14.36 11.61 -23.54
N HIS A 177 -15.58 11.69 -24.08
CA HIS A 177 -16.19 12.95 -24.48
C HIS A 177 -17.68 13.02 -24.10
N SER A 178 -18.21 14.21 -23.78
CA SER A 178 -19.62 14.39 -23.36
C SER A 178 -20.07 13.36 -22.30
N VAL A 179 -19.28 13.23 -21.24
CA VAL A 179 -19.51 12.31 -20.12
C VAL A 179 -19.53 13.06 -18.79
N MET A 180 -20.18 12.51 -17.76
CA MET A 180 -20.17 13.12 -16.42
C MET A 180 -18.80 12.97 -15.73
N SER A 181 -18.10 11.85 -15.97
CA SER A 181 -16.74 11.64 -15.51
C SER A 181 -15.97 10.76 -16.51
N GLY A 182 -14.76 11.18 -16.87
CA GLY A 182 -13.91 10.49 -17.84
C GLY A 182 -13.40 9.15 -17.29
N VAL A 183 -12.29 9.18 -16.56
CA VAL A 183 -11.65 7.98 -16.02
C VAL A 183 -11.79 7.92 -14.52
N ASN A 184 -12.19 6.75 -14.01
CA ASN A 184 -12.29 6.47 -12.58
C ASN A 184 -11.55 5.19 -12.24
N LEU A 185 -10.54 5.32 -11.38
CA LEU A 185 -9.70 4.22 -10.92
C LEU A 185 -10.31 3.58 -9.67
N TRP A 186 -10.54 2.27 -9.68
CA TRP A 186 -11.10 1.52 -8.55
C TRP A 186 -10.08 0.51 -8.01
N PRO A 187 -10.06 0.25 -6.69
CA PRO A 187 -8.91 -0.36 -6.03
C PRO A 187 -8.59 -1.78 -6.50
N SER A 188 -7.49 -1.88 -7.23
CA SER A 188 -6.37 -2.83 -7.06
C SER A 188 -5.10 -2.03 -7.39
N ASP A 189 -4.04 -2.11 -6.57
CA ASP A 189 -2.87 -1.19 -6.46
C ASP A 189 -2.19 -0.68 -7.74
N LYS A 190 -2.82 0.27 -8.45
CA LYS A 190 -2.42 0.57 -9.82
C LYS A 190 -2.79 2.02 -10.27
N GLY A 191 -1.91 2.74 -10.98
CA GLY A 191 -1.99 4.14 -11.50
C GLY A 191 -2.53 4.29 -12.94
N PHE A 192 -2.36 5.42 -13.63
CA PHE A 192 -2.95 5.63 -14.96
C PHE A 192 -1.98 6.40 -15.87
N THR A 193 -1.89 6.02 -17.14
CA THR A 193 -1.00 6.64 -18.12
C THR A 193 -1.75 6.80 -19.45
N TYR A 194 -1.69 7.99 -20.05
CA TYR A 194 -2.13 8.38 -21.40
C TYR A 194 -3.63 8.54 -21.75
N ASP A 195 -4.13 9.76 -21.53
CA ASP A 195 -5.36 10.31 -22.14
C ASP A 195 -5.13 11.71 -22.74
N ARG A 196 -5.98 12.11 -23.69
CA ARG A 196 -6.14 13.51 -24.10
C ARG A 196 -7.28 14.11 -23.26
N ILE A 197 -6.99 15.09 -22.41
CA ILE A 197 -7.98 15.73 -21.54
C ILE A 197 -8.31 17.09 -22.13
N VAL A 198 -9.56 17.25 -22.57
CA VAL A 198 -10.00 18.44 -23.30
C VAL A 198 -11.10 19.16 -22.53
N GLY A 199 -10.95 20.48 -22.39
CA GLY A 199 -11.97 21.41 -21.93
C GLY A 199 -13.02 21.68 -23.01
N SER A 200 -13.33 22.95 -23.28
CA SER A 200 -14.39 23.35 -24.22
C SER A 200 -13.80 23.85 -25.54
N ILE A 201 -14.06 23.17 -26.66
CA ILE A 201 -13.44 23.41 -27.98
C ILE A 201 -14.30 24.35 -28.84
N THR A 202 -15.62 24.16 -28.88
CA THR A 202 -16.52 24.89 -29.81
C THR A 202 -17.73 25.53 -29.13
N ARG A 203 -18.51 26.32 -29.88
CA ARG A 203 -19.76 26.94 -29.39
C ARG A 203 -20.84 25.88 -29.14
N GLU A 204 -20.79 24.74 -29.83
CA GLU A 204 -21.70 23.60 -29.60
C GLU A 204 -21.47 22.96 -28.22
N ASP A 205 -20.25 22.98 -27.67
CA ASP A 205 -19.95 22.53 -26.30
C ASP A 205 -20.65 23.39 -25.23
N CYS A 206 -21.06 24.62 -25.56
CA CYS A 206 -21.86 25.47 -24.67
C CYS A 206 -23.30 24.96 -24.50
N GLU A 207 -23.78 24.12 -25.41
CA GLU A 207 -25.10 23.51 -25.33
C GLU A 207 -25.10 22.20 -24.53
N ASP A 208 -23.91 21.66 -24.17
CA ASP A 208 -23.76 20.61 -23.16
C ASP A 208 -24.16 21.17 -21.79
N ARG A 209 -25.47 21.13 -21.52
CA ARG A 209 -26.09 21.54 -20.27
C ARG A 209 -26.53 20.32 -19.50
N ILE A 210 -25.92 20.13 -18.34
CA ILE A 210 -26.41 19.20 -17.35
C ILE A 210 -27.76 19.72 -16.85
N ASN A 211 -28.84 18.97 -17.02
CA ASN A 211 -30.14 19.32 -16.44
C ASN A 211 -30.10 19.03 -14.92
N PRO A 212 -30.03 20.04 -14.05
CA PRO A 212 -29.93 19.83 -12.60
C PRO A 212 -31.17 19.14 -12.00
N ASN A 213 -32.29 19.19 -12.71
CA ASN A 213 -33.55 18.58 -12.30
C ASN A 213 -33.69 17.12 -12.73
N SER A 214 -32.74 16.59 -13.55
CA SER A 214 -32.72 15.17 -13.89
C SER A 214 -32.48 14.34 -12.63
N ILE A 215 -33.24 13.25 -12.46
CA ILE A 215 -33.05 12.33 -11.34
C ILE A 215 -31.65 11.71 -11.35
N ASN A 216 -31.07 11.45 -12.52
CA ASN A 216 -29.69 10.98 -12.65
C ASN A 216 -28.72 12.02 -12.07
N ILE A 217 -28.91 13.30 -12.41
CA ILE A 217 -28.04 14.38 -11.94
C ILE A 217 -28.23 14.63 -10.45
N ARG A 218 -29.47 14.65 -9.92
CA ARG A 218 -29.73 14.81 -8.49
C ARG A 218 -29.08 13.69 -7.65
N LEU A 219 -29.12 12.45 -8.12
CA LEU A 219 -28.46 11.32 -7.45
C LEU A 219 -26.94 11.33 -7.66
N SER A 220 -26.49 11.86 -8.80
CA SER A 220 -25.07 12.02 -9.10
C SER A 220 -24.45 13.22 -8.39
N GLN A 221 -25.19 14.28 -8.07
CA GLN A 221 -24.71 15.44 -7.31
C GLN A 221 -24.20 15.08 -5.91
N ILE A 222 -24.71 14.00 -5.32
CA ILE A 222 -24.17 13.44 -4.07
C ILE A 222 -22.78 12.83 -4.31
N ALA A 223 -22.48 12.39 -5.53
CA ALA A 223 -21.28 11.68 -5.96
C ALA A 223 -20.30 12.56 -6.79
N ILE A 224 -20.74 13.64 -7.44
CA ILE A 224 -19.90 14.46 -8.31
C ILE A 224 -18.74 15.08 -7.50
N PRO A 225 -17.55 15.16 -8.10
CA PRO A 225 -16.45 15.96 -7.58
C PRO A 225 -16.91 17.38 -7.18
N GLY A 226 -16.73 17.75 -5.92
CA GLY A 226 -16.80 19.13 -5.47
C GLY A 226 -15.65 19.91 -6.08
N VAL A 227 -15.85 20.29 -7.33
CA VAL A 227 -15.04 21.25 -8.07
C VAL A 227 -15.60 22.62 -7.69
N SER A 228 -14.75 23.51 -7.19
CA SER A 228 -15.16 24.84 -6.72
C SER A 228 -15.87 25.58 -7.84
N ALA A 229 -17.14 25.92 -7.58
CA ALA A 229 -17.66 27.22 -7.91
C ALA A 229 -16.96 28.23 -6.99
N ASN A 230 -16.18 29.14 -7.57
CA ASN A 230 -15.68 30.28 -6.81
C ASN A 230 -16.89 31.13 -6.41
N SER A 231 -17.23 31.14 -5.11
CA SER A 231 -18.32 31.94 -4.54
C SER A 231 -18.00 33.45 -4.47
N SER A 232 -17.06 33.94 -5.27
CA SER A 232 -16.69 35.35 -5.39
C SER A 232 -17.02 35.95 -6.77
N SER A 233 -17.28 35.15 -7.81
CA SER A 233 -17.55 35.66 -9.17
C SER A 233 -18.98 35.44 -9.67
N GLY A 234 -19.84 34.72 -8.95
CA GLY A 234 -21.23 34.52 -9.37
C GLY A 234 -21.42 33.69 -10.66
N ASN A 235 -20.36 33.06 -11.18
CA ASN A 235 -20.43 32.21 -12.37
C ASN A 235 -20.74 30.76 -12.01
N ALA A 236 -21.58 30.11 -12.83
CA ALA A 236 -21.89 28.68 -12.73
C ALA A 236 -20.60 27.85 -12.93
N GLY A 237 -20.41 26.79 -12.12
CA GLY A 237 -19.20 25.96 -12.17
C GLY A 237 -18.82 25.43 -13.57
N GLY A 238 -17.52 25.20 -13.80
CA GLY A 238 -16.96 24.72 -15.07
C GLY A 238 -16.44 23.28 -15.04
N ARG A 239 -15.85 22.85 -16.16
CA ARG A 239 -15.24 21.53 -16.34
C ARG A 239 -13.90 21.46 -15.62
N SER A 240 -13.58 20.31 -15.04
CA SER A 240 -12.27 20.06 -14.41
C SER A 240 -11.57 18.91 -15.11
N GLY A 241 -10.32 19.09 -15.50
CA GLY A 241 -9.53 18.07 -16.19
C GLY A 241 -9.06 16.96 -15.25
N ILE A 242 -8.11 17.31 -14.39
CA ILE A 242 -7.50 16.42 -13.40
C ILE A 242 -7.87 16.94 -12.00
N VAL A 243 -8.32 16.05 -11.13
CA VAL A 243 -8.55 16.37 -9.71
C VAL A 243 -7.47 15.73 -8.86
N PHE A 244 -6.98 16.43 -7.84
CA PHE A 244 -5.95 15.92 -6.94
C PHE A 244 -6.32 14.54 -6.34
N PRO A 245 -5.35 13.62 -6.24
CA PRO A 245 -5.62 12.27 -5.78
C PRO A 245 -5.97 12.24 -4.29
N THR A 246 -7.14 11.67 -4.00
CA THR A 246 -7.58 11.34 -2.64
C THR A 246 -7.51 9.83 -2.46
N ILE A 247 -6.74 9.37 -1.47
CA ILE A 247 -6.52 7.94 -1.23
C ILE A 247 -6.89 7.64 0.21
N SER A 248 -7.91 6.80 0.40
CA SER A 248 -8.43 6.39 1.69
C SER A 248 -9.03 5.00 1.61
N ARG A 249 -9.37 4.39 2.76
CA ARG A 249 -9.95 3.05 2.80
C ARG A 249 -11.37 3.01 2.22
N ASN A 250 -12.16 4.04 2.46
CA ASN A 250 -13.53 4.16 1.97
C ASN A 250 -13.96 5.63 1.97
N ASN A 251 -14.77 6.02 0.98
CA ASN A 251 -15.47 7.30 0.89
C ASN A 251 -17.00 7.17 1.00
N TYR A 252 -17.54 5.97 1.18
CA TYR A 252 -18.96 5.63 1.23
C TYR A 252 -19.75 6.00 -0.04
N MET A 253 -19.07 6.07 -1.18
CA MET A 253 -19.70 6.18 -2.49
C MET A 253 -20.65 4.97 -2.71
N PRO A 254 -21.82 5.17 -3.34
CA PRO A 254 -22.34 6.41 -3.93
C PRO A 254 -23.24 7.25 -3.02
N ILE A 255 -23.31 6.91 -1.74
CA ILE A 255 -24.15 7.62 -0.77
C ILE A 255 -23.45 8.93 -0.29
N ARG A 256 -22.19 9.13 -0.70
CA ARG A 256 -21.34 10.31 -0.45
C ARG A 256 -20.55 10.69 -1.71
N SER A 257 -19.92 11.87 -1.67
CA SER A 257 -19.16 12.46 -2.79
C SER A 257 -17.86 11.70 -3.08
N TRP A 258 -17.47 11.65 -4.35
CA TRP A 258 -16.20 11.05 -4.79
C TRP A 258 -14.97 11.83 -4.31
N THR A 259 -15.11 13.15 -4.11
CA THR A 259 -14.01 14.08 -3.77
C THR A 259 -13.82 14.34 -2.29
N GLY A 260 -14.50 13.59 -1.43
CA GLY A 260 -14.27 13.59 0.01
C GLY A 260 -13.77 12.22 0.46
N ILE A 261 -13.04 12.19 1.56
CA ILE A 261 -12.73 10.92 2.23
C ILE A 261 -13.69 10.72 3.41
N GLY A 262 -14.18 9.50 3.58
CA GLY A 262 -15.04 9.12 4.71
C GLY A 262 -14.27 8.40 5.82
N THR A 263 -12.97 8.26 5.65
CA THR A 263 -12.03 7.60 6.55
C THR A 263 -10.73 8.39 6.53
N TYR A 264 -9.79 8.12 7.43
CA TYR A 264 -8.49 8.80 7.41
C TYR A 264 -7.76 8.59 6.07
N PRO A 265 -6.98 9.58 5.63
CA PRO A 265 -6.18 9.45 4.44
C PRO A 265 -5.15 8.33 4.62
N CYS A 266 -4.74 7.71 3.51
CA CYS A 266 -3.62 6.78 3.51
C CYS A 266 -2.32 7.49 3.95
N LEU A 267 -1.26 6.72 4.19
CA LEU A 267 0.04 7.28 4.58
C LEU A 267 0.96 7.55 3.39
N ASN A 268 0.75 6.83 2.29
CA ASN A 268 1.52 6.95 1.07
C ASN A 268 0.55 7.17 -0.09
N GLY A 269 0.97 7.98 -1.05
CA GLY A 269 0.23 8.22 -2.27
C GLY A 269 1.01 9.14 -3.20
N LEU A 270 0.86 8.92 -4.50
CA LEU A 270 1.38 9.77 -5.56
C LEU A 270 0.60 9.46 -6.84
N MET A 271 0.20 10.49 -7.56
CA MET A 271 -0.30 10.37 -8.92
C MET A 271 0.80 10.77 -9.89
N PHE A 272 1.21 9.84 -10.76
CA PHE A 272 2.10 10.15 -11.89
C PHE A 272 1.27 10.40 -13.14
N ILE A 273 1.59 11.46 -13.89
CA ILE A 273 0.92 11.82 -15.15
C ILE A 273 2.00 12.07 -16.19
N THR A 274 2.01 11.28 -17.27
CA THR A 274 3.02 11.41 -18.32
C THR A 274 2.41 11.48 -19.71
N ASN A 275 3.04 12.20 -20.65
CA ASN A 275 2.64 12.46 -22.06
C ASN A 275 1.11 12.59 -22.26
N THR A 276 0.52 13.42 -21.41
CA THR A 276 -0.89 13.80 -21.44
C THR A 276 -1.01 15.18 -22.08
N THR A 277 -1.98 15.34 -22.98
CA THR A 277 -2.35 16.65 -23.52
C THR A 277 -3.45 17.26 -22.69
N LEU A 278 -3.22 18.46 -22.15
CA LEU A 278 -4.23 19.33 -21.57
C LEU A 278 -4.56 20.40 -22.60
N ALA A 279 -5.81 20.49 -23.03
CA ALA A 279 -6.19 21.49 -24.03
C ALA A 279 -7.54 22.16 -23.75
N PHE A 280 -7.67 23.44 -24.11
CA PHE A 280 -8.94 24.18 -24.15
C PHE A 280 -9.66 24.39 -22.80
N PHE A 281 -8.92 24.48 -21.69
CA PHE A 281 -9.45 24.94 -20.40
C PHE A 281 -9.39 26.47 -20.33
N ASN A 282 -10.53 27.12 -20.53
CA ASN A 282 -10.66 28.58 -20.55
C ASN A 282 -12.04 29.02 -20.05
N ASP A 283 -12.18 30.32 -19.78
CA ASP A 283 -13.46 30.93 -19.45
C ASP A 283 -14.37 31.04 -20.68
N THR A 284 -15.18 30.00 -20.90
CA THR A 284 -16.06 29.87 -22.07
C THR A 284 -17.48 29.58 -21.60
N CYS A 285 -18.49 30.08 -22.34
CA CYS A 285 -19.90 29.84 -22.03
C CYS A 285 -20.36 30.34 -20.63
N GLY A 286 -19.65 31.31 -20.03
CA GLY A 286 -19.92 31.77 -18.66
C GLY A 286 -19.52 30.78 -17.55
N ARG A 287 -18.69 29.79 -17.89
CA ARG A 287 -18.11 28.80 -16.99
C ARG A 287 -16.60 29.00 -16.87
N HIS A 288 -16.02 28.59 -15.75
CA HIS A 288 -14.58 28.64 -15.49
C HIS A 288 -14.01 27.21 -15.50
N ASP A 289 -13.47 26.80 -16.65
CA ASP A 289 -12.94 25.44 -16.83
C ASP A 289 -11.49 25.36 -16.33
N VAL A 290 -11.14 24.38 -15.49
CA VAL A 290 -9.81 24.26 -14.87
C VAL A 290 -9.11 22.96 -15.27
N ALA A 291 -7.86 23.04 -15.72
CA ALA A 291 -7.12 21.86 -16.16
C ALA A 291 -6.70 20.94 -15.01
N ILE A 292 -6.15 21.47 -13.92
CA ILE A 292 -5.78 20.72 -12.70
C ILE A 292 -6.40 21.39 -11.48
N GLN A 293 -7.15 20.65 -10.67
CA GLN A 293 -7.87 21.21 -9.54
C GLN A 293 -7.66 20.41 -8.25
N VAL A 294 -7.40 21.11 -7.15
CA VAL A 294 -7.41 20.51 -5.82
C VAL A 294 -8.83 20.07 -5.47
N SER A 295 -8.98 18.89 -4.86
CA SER A 295 -10.28 18.37 -4.45
C SER A 295 -10.87 19.23 -3.32
N GLN A 296 -11.76 20.16 -3.65
CA GLN A 296 -12.21 21.20 -2.71
C GLN A 296 -13.08 20.66 -1.58
N SER A 297 -13.68 19.49 -1.78
CA SER A 297 -14.44 18.78 -0.75
C SER A 297 -13.59 17.85 0.13
N ASN A 298 -12.28 17.75 -0.10
CA ASN A 298 -11.40 16.98 0.77
C ASN A 298 -10.60 17.90 1.70
N ASP A 299 -11.15 18.09 2.90
CA ASP A 299 -10.52 18.91 3.93
C ASP A 299 -9.28 18.27 4.57
N ASP A 300 -9.07 16.95 4.44
CA ASP A 300 -8.06 16.21 5.20
C ASP A 300 -6.67 16.22 4.56
N GLY A 301 -6.33 15.20 3.76
CA GLY A 301 -5.03 15.02 3.15
C GLY A 301 -5.18 14.61 1.70
N GLN A 302 -4.40 15.24 0.83
CA GLN A 302 -4.35 14.99 -0.62
C GLN A 302 -2.91 14.68 -1.00
N PHE A 303 -2.71 13.81 -1.98
CA PHE A 303 -1.36 13.34 -2.30
C PHE A 303 -0.72 14.12 -3.45
N PRO A 304 0.62 14.15 -3.51
CA PRO A 304 1.30 14.86 -4.58
C PRO A 304 0.97 14.32 -5.98
N ILE A 305 1.11 15.20 -6.98
CA ILE A 305 1.08 14.86 -8.40
C ILE A 305 2.50 15.05 -8.95
N ALA A 306 3.01 14.09 -9.71
CA ALA A 306 4.25 14.23 -10.48
C ALA A 306 3.94 14.17 -11.97
N THR A 307 4.46 15.13 -12.74
CA THR A 307 4.20 15.26 -14.18
C THR A 307 5.48 15.18 -15.01
N SER A 308 5.37 14.60 -16.21
CA SER A 308 6.38 14.70 -17.27
C SER A 308 5.74 14.59 -18.66
N SER A 309 6.44 15.05 -19.70
CA SER A 309 6.04 15.02 -21.11
C SER A 309 4.66 15.61 -21.40
N MET A 310 4.14 16.49 -20.56
CA MET A 310 2.84 17.15 -20.72
C MET A 310 2.81 18.02 -21.98
N PHE A 311 1.64 18.12 -22.61
CA PHE A 311 1.41 19.05 -23.70
C PHE A 311 0.26 19.99 -23.34
N VAL A 312 0.58 21.27 -23.07
CA VAL A 312 -0.39 22.31 -22.71
C VAL A 312 -0.74 23.11 -23.96
N TYR A 313 -2.02 23.11 -24.35
CA TYR A 313 -2.45 23.77 -25.58
C TYR A 313 -3.71 24.64 -25.37
N ASN A 314 -3.59 25.94 -25.66
CA ASN A 314 -4.71 26.88 -25.59
C ASN A 314 -5.43 26.86 -24.22
N ILE A 315 -4.65 27.04 -23.15
CA ILE A 315 -5.12 27.14 -21.77
C ILE A 315 -4.61 28.47 -21.23
N SER A 316 -5.52 29.29 -20.69
CA SER A 316 -5.12 30.51 -20.01
C SER A 316 -4.35 30.17 -18.72
N GLN A 317 -3.46 31.06 -18.28
CA GLN A 317 -2.69 30.80 -17.05
C GLN A 317 -3.61 30.62 -15.83
N GLU A 318 -4.69 31.39 -15.69
CA GLU A 318 -5.64 31.27 -14.57
C GLU A 318 -6.47 29.98 -14.58
N ASN A 319 -6.65 29.36 -15.74
CA ASN A 319 -7.39 28.11 -15.90
C ASN A 319 -6.49 26.86 -15.78
N LEU A 320 -5.17 27.01 -15.63
CA LEU A 320 -4.26 25.87 -15.55
C LEU A 320 -4.39 25.11 -14.23
N ILE A 321 -4.35 25.82 -13.10
CA ILE A 321 -4.44 25.23 -11.76
C ILE A 321 -5.43 26.02 -10.90
N PHE A 322 -6.24 25.31 -10.12
CA PHE A 322 -7.06 25.92 -9.07
C PHE A 322 -6.90 25.21 -7.73
N ASN A 323 -6.41 25.93 -6.72
CA ASN A 323 -6.51 25.60 -5.31
C ASN A 323 -7.35 26.64 -4.58
N GLY A 324 -8.37 26.18 -3.87
CA GLY A 324 -9.36 27.02 -3.20
C GLY A 324 -8.93 27.35 -1.78
N GLN A 325 -9.76 28.11 -1.08
CA GLN A 325 -9.53 28.42 0.33
C GLN A 325 -10.06 27.30 1.23
N PRO A 326 -9.43 27.07 2.41
CA PRO A 326 -9.93 26.13 3.41
C PRO A 326 -11.42 26.34 3.76
N ASN A 327 -12.18 25.26 3.88
CA ASN A 327 -13.62 25.35 4.16
C ASN A 327 -13.87 25.75 5.63
N LEU A 328 -14.40 26.95 5.86
CA LEU A 328 -14.72 27.41 7.22
C LEU A 328 -15.74 26.50 7.94
N GLY A 329 -16.64 25.85 7.20
CA GLY A 329 -17.71 25.01 7.76
C GLY A 329 -17.22 23.80 8.56
N VAL A 330 -15.98 23.34 8.34
CA VAL A 330 -15.38 22.21 9.07
C VAL A 330 -14.50 22.64 10.25
N VAL A 331 -14.32 23.95 10.48
CA VAL A 331 -13.63 24.49 11.66
C VAL A 331 -14.57 24.46 12.86
N ASN A 332 -14.75 23.28 13.44
CA ASN A 332 -15.58 23.07 14.62
C ASN A 332 -15.15 21.82 15.43
N PRO A 333 -15.57 21.70 16.71
CA PRO A 333 -15.13 20.62 17.59
C PRO A 333 -15.42 19.18 17.14
N SER A 334 -16.39 18.96 16.24
CA SER A 334 -16.72 17.62 15.71
C SER A 334 -16.00 17.29 14.40
N ARG A 335 -15.16 18.20 13.89
CA ARG A 335 -14.42 18.09 12.63
C ARG A 335 -12.95 18.47 12.82
N CYS A 336 -12.50 19.61 12.28
CA CYS A 336 -11.11 20.07 12.35
C CYS A 336 -10.73 20.72 13.70
N GLY A 337 -11.67 20.82 14.63
CA GLY A 337 -11.47 21.46 15.93
C GLY A 337 -11.63 22.97 15.83
N ASP A 338 -10.54 23.70 15.98
CA ASP A 338 -10.50 25.15 16.17
C ASP A 338 -9.46 25.83 15.26
N MET A 339 -9.11 25.14 14.17
CA MET A 339 -8.22 25.56 13.10
C MET A 339 -8.64 24.84 11.80
N ASP A 340 -8.35 25.42 10.64
CA ASP A 340 -8.49 24.77 9.33
C ASP A 340 -7.89 23.35 9.33
N CYS A 341 -8.51 22.43 8.59
CA CYS A 341 -7.81 21.22 8.19
C CYS A 341 -6.84 21.50 7.03
N ASP A 342 -5.93 20.56 6.77
CA ASP A 342 -4.75 20.78 5.93
C ASP A 342 -4.93 20.41 4.46
N GLY A 343 -6.07 19.84 4.06
CA GLY A 343 -6.27 19.25 2.74
C GLY A 343 -6.17 20.24 1.59
N LEU A 344 -6.56 21.49 1.81
CA LEU A 344 -6.42 22.59 0.85
C LEU A 344 -5.12 23.40 1.03
N LYS A 345 -4.34 23.08 2.07
CA LYS A 345 -3.13 23.82 2.47
C LYS A 345 -1.83 23.06 2.20
N LYS A 346 -1.88 21.78 1.85
CA LYS A 346 -0.70 20.88 1.71
C LYS A 346 -0.66 20.11 0.38
N ASN A 347 -1.08 20.74 -0.71
CA ASN A 347 -1.02 20.14 -2.06
C ASN A 347 0.32 20.43 -2.73
N LEU A 348 0.84 19.46 -3.49
CA LEU A 348 2.14 19.53 -4.19
C LEU A 348 2.03 18.95 -5.61
N ILE A 349 2.51 19.69 -6.60
CA ILE A 349 2.74 19.24 -7.98
C ILE A 349 4.24 19.34 -8.25
N ILE A 350 4.82 18.31 -8.86
CA ILE A 350 6.23 18.25 -9.24
C ILE A 350 6.28 18.04 -10.76
N ASP A 351 6.70 19.06 -11.50
CA ASP A 351 6.97 18.97 -12.93
C ASP A 351 8.46 18.66 -13.14
N THR A 352 8.73 17.42 -13.54
CA THR A 352 10.09 16.86 -13.53
C THR A 352 10.92 17.25 -14.76
N ASP A 353 10.28 17.51 -15.89
CA ASP A 353 10.95 17.86 -17.16
C ASP A 353 10.55 19.24 -17.70
N GLY A 354 9.64 19.95 -17.02
CA GLY A 354 9.23 21.30 -17.39
C GLY A 354 8.17 21.36 -18.48
N SER A 355 7.65 20.21 -18.89
CA SER A 355 6.64 20.10 -19.94
C SER A 355 5.30 20.74 -19.56
N LEU A 356 4.99 20.87 -18.26
CA LEU A 356 3.76 21.50 -17.78
C LEU A 356 3.92 23.02 -17.61
N PHE A 357 5.06 23.47 -17.06
CA PHE A 357 5.28 24.89 -16.71
C PHE A 357 6.28 25.63 -17.61
N GLY A 358 6.80 24.99 -18.65
CA GLY A 358 7.84 25.49 -19.54
C GLY A 358 9.27 25.34 -19.00
N GLN A 359 9.43 25.00 -17.72
CA GLN A 359 10.69 24.66 -17.07
C GLN A 359 10.40 23.75 -15.87
N PRO A 360 11.33 22.86 -15.49
CA PRO A 360 11.09 21.97 -14.36
C PRO A 360 10.83 22.79 -13.09
N ALA A 361 9.78 22.44 -12.35
CA ALA A 361 9.28 23.26 -11.25
C ALA A 361 8.49 22.46 -10.22
N SER A 362 8.48 22.95 -8.97
CA SER A 362 7.58 22.47 -7.90
C SER A 362 6.51 23.52 -7.61
N VAL A 363 5.26 23.11 -7.53
CA VAL A 363 4.11 23.98 -7.22
C VAL A 363 3.41 23.49 -5.97
N PHE A 364 3.21 24.33 -4.96
CA PHE A 364 2.56 23.94 -3.70
C PHE A 364 1.60 25.00 -3.15
N SER A 365 0.62 24.57 -2.34
CA SER A 365 -0.43 25.42 -1.78
C SER A 365 0.10 26.64 -1.01
N GLN A 366 -0.62 27.75 -1.10
CA GLN A 366 -0.42 28.92 -0.23
C GLN A 366 -0.92 28.63 1.20
N ALA A 367 -0.12 27.91 1.99
CA ALA A 367 -0.49 27.46 3.34
C ALA A 367 -0.76 28.61 4.33
N GLU A 368 -0.15 29.78 4.13
CA GLU A 368 -0.36 30.96 4.97
C GLU A 368 -1.58 31.80 4.58
N SER A 369 -2.40 31.33 3.64
CA SER A 369 -3.65 32.03 3.35
C SER A 369 -4.51 32.14 4.63
N LEU A 370 -5.16 33.30 4.78
CA LEU A 370 -5.98 33.67 5.94
C LEU A 370 -5.22 33.78 7.28
N TRP A 371 -3.88 33.85 7.27
CA TRP A 371 -3.08 34.02 8.49
C TRP A 371 -3.53 35.23 9.32
N GLY A 372 -3.83 35.03 10.59
CA GLY A 372 -4.40 36.04 11.49
C GLY A 372 -5.93 36.00 11.59
N SER A 373 -6.60 35.18 10.79
CA SER A 373 -8.05 34.99 10.87
C SER A 373 -8.42 34.19 12.13
N GLN A 374 -9.19 34.83 13.01
CA GLN A 374 -9.70 34.19 14.22
C GLN A 374 -10.71 33.08 13.91
N GLN A 375 -11.53 33.23 12.86
CA GLN A 375 -12.54 32.25 12.47
C GLN A 375 -11.91 30.97 11.93
N HIS A 376 -10.83 31.09 11.15
CA HIS A 376 -10.09 29.95 10.60
C HIS A 376 -9.04 29.38 11.57
N GLY A 377 -8.83 30.05 12.71
CA GLY A 377 -7.94 29.58 13.76
C GLY A 377 -6.48 29.43 13.33
N ILE A 378 -6.03 30.20 12.34
CA ILE A 378 -4.64 30.22 11.84
C ILE A 378 -3.98 31.55 12.21
N GLY A 379 -2.79 31.51 12.82
CA GLY A 379 -2.05 32.73 13.16
C GLY A 379 -1.00 32.55 14.25
N ASP A 380 -0.26 33.61 14.53
CA ASP A 380 0.82 33.62 15.53
C ASP A 380 0.42 33.13 16.94
N PRO A 381 -0.79 33.43 17.47
CA PRO A 381 -1.22 32.90 18.77
C PRO A 381 -1.32 31.37 18.86
N ARG A 382 -1.32 30.68 17.71
CA ARG A 382 -1.38 29.22 17.59
C ARG A 382 -0.01 28.55 17.53
N ILE A 383 1.07 29.32 17.43
CA ILE A 383 2.42 28.78 17.48
C ILE A 383 2.63 28.12 18.86
N PRO A 384 3.11 26.85 18.92
CA PRO A 384 3.36 26.18 20.19
C PRO A 384 4.22 27.02 21.13
N ARG A 385 3.80 27.16 22.39
CA ARG A 385 4.49 28.00 23.39
C ARG A 385 5.96 27.65 23.55
N ILE A 386 6.30 26.38 23.39
CA ILE A 386 7.67 25.88 23.51
C ILE A 386 8.59 26.38 22.38
N ALA A 387 8.04 26.77 21.23
CA ALA A 387 8.78 27.42 20.14
C ALA A 387 9.05 28.91 20.42
N LEU A 388 8.22 29.53 21.26
CA LEU A 388 8.29 30.96 21.62
C LEU A 388 9.15 31.22 22.86
N THR A 389 9.82 30.21 23.39
CA THR A 389 10.58 30.34 24.64
C THR A 389 11.99 29.81 24.45
N ASN A 390 13.00 30.60 24.83
CA ASN A 390 14.38 30.16 24.79
C ASN A 390 14.71 29.25 25.99
N LEU A 391 15.96 28.79 26.07
CA LEU A 391 16.44 27.88 27.11
C LEU A 391 16.44 28.48 28.51
N THR A 392 16.47 29.82 28.61
CA THR A 392 16.48 30.55 29.88
C THR A 392 15.07 30.99 30.30
N GLY A 393 14.04 30.57 29.57
CA GLY A 393 12.64 30.95 29.87
C GLY A 393 12.22 32.33 29.36
N HIS A 394 13.08 33.04 28.61
CA HIS A 394 12.71 34.31 27.99
C HIS A 394 11.94 34.08 26.69
N THR A 395 10.94 34.93 26.47
CA THR A 395 10.15 34.94 25.25
C THR A 395 11.01 35.28 24.05
N ILE A 396 10.98 34.43 23.03
CA ILE A 396 11.58 34.69 21.72
C ILE A 396 10.59 35.52 20.92
N ASN A 397 11.04 36.67 20.42
CA ASN A 397 10.28 37.39 19.41
C ASN A 397 10.36 36.63 18.08
N ILE A 398 9.31 35.88 17.79
CA ILE A 398 9.28 34.99 16.63
C ILE A 398 9.36 35.76 15.30
N ASN A 399 8.88 37.01 15.27
CA ASN A 399 8.94 37.86 14.08
C ASN A 399 10.36 38.27 13.69
N LEU A 400 11.31 38.23 14.64
CA LEU A 400 12.72 38.52 14.34
C LEU A 400 13.49 37.27 13.88
N THR A 401 13.12 36.09 14.39
CA THR A 401 13.85 34.85 14.10
C THR A 401 13.27 34.10 12.89
N HIS A 402 11.95 34.16 12.73
CA HIS A 402 11.22 33.51 11.65
C HIS A 402 10.15 34.46 11.11
N PRO A 403 10.53 35.49 10.33
CA PRO A 403 9.63 36.53 9.86
C PRO A 403 8.62 36.04 8.81
N TYR A 404 8.85 34.88 8.18
CA TYR A 404 8.06 34.41 7.04
C TYR A 404 7.04 33.34 7.47
N ARG A 405 5.85 33.33 6.83
CA ARG A 405 4.74 32.42 7.16
C ARG A 405 4.48 31.43 6.03
N GLY A 406 4.02 30.24 6.41
CA GLY A 406 3.67 29.15 5.50
C GLY A 406 4.85 28.24 5.19
N ILE A 407 4.69 27.45 4.13
CA ILE A 407 5.68 26.45 3.70
C ILE A 407 7.00 27.15 3.37
N SER A 408 8.09 26.61 3.95
CA SER A 408 9.45 27.09 3.72
C SER A 408 9.79 27.10 2.24
N ARG A 409 10.36 28.19 1.75
CA ARG A 409 10.62 28.33 0.31
C ARG A 409 11.81 29.20 -0.02
N SER A 410 12.39 28.97 -1.19
CA SER A 410 13.50 29.75 -1.72
C SER A 410 13.03 31.07 -2.34
N ASN A 411 13.98 31.98 -2.57
CA ASN A 411 13.72 33.25 -3.26
C ASN A 411 13.35 33.05 -4.74
N SER A 412 13.54 31.86 -5.30
CA SER A 412 13.10 31.51 -6.67
C SER A 412 11.61 31.21 -6.77
N CYS A 413 10.88 31.19 -5.65
CA CYS A 413 9.45 30.93 -5.63
C CYS A 413 8.62 32.21 -5.83
N SER A 414 7.58 32.12 -6.67
CA SER A 414 6.62 33.19 -6.90
C SER A 414 5.20 32.74 -6.60
N LEU A 415 4.38 33.61 -6.01
CA LEU A 415 2.97 33.32 -5.77
C LEU A 415 2.19 33.49 -7.07
N GLN A 416 1.48 32.44 -7.49
CA GLN A 416 0.47 32.52 -8.54
C GLN A 416 -0.90 32.65 -7.87
N SER A 417 -1.34 33.89 -7.67
CA SER A 417 -2.55 34.17 -6.89
C SER A 417 -3.83 33.57 -7.49
N SER A 418 -3.93 33.48 -8.81
CA SER A 418 -5.05 32.80 -9.50
C SER A 418 -5.11 31.31 -9.19
N TRP A 419 -3.95 30.68 -8.90
CA TRP A 419 -3.87 29.27 -8.54
C TRP A 419 -4.08 29.02 -7.05
N GLY A 420 -3.85 30.03 -6.19
CA GLY A 420 -3.75 29.82 -4.74
C GLY A 420 -2.51 28.98 -4.35
N MET A 421 -1.44 29.05 -5.15
CA MET A 421 -0.24 28.22 -5.02
C MET A 421 1.04 29.00 -5.37
N TYR A 422 2.17 28.58 -4.80
CA TYR A 422 3.50 29.04 -5.18
C TYR A 422 4.07 28.15 -6.29
N ILE A 423 4.76 28.73 -7.26
CA ILE A 423 5.60 28.03 -8.23
C ILE A 423 7.07 28.34 -7.97
N CYS A 424 7.89 27.31 -7.91
CA CYS A 424 9.32 27.36 -7.60
C CYS A 424 10.12 26.64 -8.68
N ASN A 425 11.25 27.23 -9.09
CA ASN A 425 12.18 26.59 -10.04
C ASN A 425 12.82 25.32 -9.44
N SER A 426 13.04 24.29 -10.28
CA SER A 426 13.59 22.95 -9.97
C SER A 426 14.95 22.87 -9.30
N SER A 427 15.68 23.97 -9.14
CA SER A 427 16.94 23.99 -8.40
C SER A 427 16.85 23.38 -6.98
N ILE A 428 15.63 23.28 -6.44
CA ILE A 428 15.34 22.82 -5.09
C ILE A 428 14.11 21.92 -5.11
N ASP A 429 14.28 20.69 -4.64
CA ASP A 429 13.21 19.72 -4.50
C ASP A 429 12.31 20.00 -3.30
N TYR A 430 11.01 19.77 -3.48
CA TYR A 430 10.01 19.79 -2.43
C TYR A 430 9.39 18.40 -2.28
N ARG A 431 9.18 17.95 -1.03
CA ARG A 431 8.55 16.66 -0.74
C ARG A 431 7.58 16.76 0.44
N MET A 432 6.61 15.87 0.45
CA MET A 432 5.68 15.74 1.56
C MET A 432 6.32 14.94 2.69
N LEU A 433 6.39 15.52 3.89
CA LEU A 433 6.82 14.88 5.13
C LEU A 433 5.60 14.49 5.95
N ILE A 434 5.45 13.20 6.21
CA ILE A 434 4.43 12.64 7.09
C ILE A 434 5.00 12.52 8.51
N ILE A 435 4.27 13.04 9.49
CA ILE A 435 4.60 13.00 10.92
C ILE A 435 3.46 12.30 11.65
N GLU A 436 3.73 11.22 12.36
CA GLU A 436 2.71 10.37 12.96
C GLU A 436 3.01 10.03 14.42
N SER A 437 2.00 10.14 15.28
CA SER A 437 2.02 9.51 16.61
C SER A 437 1.65 8.03 16.48
N MET A 438 2.55 7.17 16.94
CA MET A 438 2.38 5.72 16.98
C MET A 438 1.88 5.22 18.34
N ASP A 439 1.72 6.11 19.32
CA ASP A 439 1.17 5.80 20.64
C ASP A 439 -0.28 5.32 20.53
N SER A 440 -0.71 4.49 21.48
CA SER A 440 -2.08 3.95 21.56
C SER A 440 -3.17 5.03 21.68
N ASP A 441 -2.80 6.24 22.10
CA ASP A 441 -3.68 7.39 22.27
C ASP A 441 -3.70 8.34 21.05
N THR A 442 -3.13 7.94 19.91
CA THR A 442 -2.97 8.78 18.69
C THR A 442 -4.22 9.52 18.23
N GLU A 443 -5.41 8.94 18.43
CA GLU A 443 -6.69 9.59 18.08
C GLU A 443 -7.22 10.54 19.16
N LYS A 444 -6.81 10.38 20.42
CA LYS A 444 -7.40 11.09 21.56
C LYS A 444 -6.54 12.26 22.00
N ARG A 445 -5.21 12.15 21.86
CA ARG A 445 -4.29 13.22 22.21
C ARG A 445 -4.15 14.19 21.06
N ARG A 446 -4.34 15.48 21.37
CA ARG A 446 -4.14 16.55 20.41
C ARG A 446 -2.69 17.02 20.44
N LEU A 447 -1.96 16.79 19.35
CA LEU A 447 -0.59 17.28 19.15
C LEU A 447 -0.51 18.55 18.30
N SER A 448 -1.65 18.98 17.76
CA SER A 448 -1.75 20.10 16.82
C SER A 448 -2.19 21.40 17.48
N PRO A 449 -1.82 22.57 16.93
CA PRO A 449 -1.03 22.76 15.70
C PRO A 449 0.42 22.30 15.86
N VAL A 450 0.94 21.63 14.85
CA VAL A 450 2.37 21.30 14.71
C VAL A 450 3.03 22.43 13.96
N ALA A 451 4.06 23.04 14.56
CA ALA A 451 4.85 24.07 13.91
C ALA A 451 6.11 23.46 13.26
N ILE A 452 6.28 23.72 11.97
CA ILE A 452 7.47 23.36 11.18
C ILE A 452 8.23 24.64 10.89
N MET A 453 9.39 24.80 11.52
CA MET A 453 10.19 26.02 11.45
C MET A 453 11.49 25.76 10.72
N SER A 454 11.74 26.45 9.61
CA SER A 454 12.98 26.27 8.84
C SER A 454 14.07 27.23 9.27
N ASN A 455 15.32 26.81 9.10
CA ASN A 455 16.51 27.65 9.25
C ASN A 455 16.54 28.87 8.30
N SER A 456 15.73 28.87 7.23
CA SER A 456 15.52 30.04 6.37
C SER A 456 14.46 31.03 6.91
N GLY A 457 13.95 30.83 8.14
CA GLY A 457 13.08 31.79 8.82
C GLY A 457 11.59 31.66 8.50
N TYR A 458 11.13 30.52 7.99
CA TYR A 458 9.69 30.26 7.77
C TYR A 458 9.07 29.49 8.93
N ILE A 459 7.76 29.70 9.15
CA ILE A 459 6.93 28.92 10.06
C ILE A 459 5.67 28.44 9.34
N ASP A 460 5.49 27.14 9.29
CA ASP A 460 4.26 26.49 8.82
C ASP A 460 3.51 25.86 9.99
N LEU A 461 2.18 25.97 10.02
CA LEU A 461 1.32 25.39 11.05
C LEU A 461 0.42 24.31 10.43
N ILE A 462 0.33 23.17 11.10
CA ILE A 462 -0.35 21.97 10.59
C ILE A 462 -1.31 21.45 11.64
N ASN A 463 -2.58 21.26 11.29
CA ASN A 463 -3.62 20.87 12.25
C ASN A 463 -3.87 19.35 12.28
N GLY A 464 -3.64 18.64 11.19
CA GLY A 464 -4.00 17.24 10.96
C GLY A 464 -5.44 17.06 10.45
N PRO A 465 -5.83 15.83 10.10
CA PRO A 465 -7.16 15.51 9.56
C PRO A 465 -8.28 15.72 10.58
N GLN A 466 -9.52 15.75 10.08
CA GLN A 466 -10.78 15.87 10.82
C GLN A 466 -11.14 14.57 11.56
N ASP A 467 -12.11 14.69 12.47
CA ASP A 467 -12.80 13.51 13.02
C ASP A 467 -13.80 12.94 12.00
N GLN A 468 -13.64 11.65 11.69
CA GLN A 468 -14.47 10.88 10.76
C GLN A 468 -15.50 9.99 11.48
N SER A 469 -15.56 10.04 12.81
CA SER A 469 -16.45 9.24 13.66
C SER A 469 -17.90 9.71 13.57
N ILE A 470 -18.84 8.77 13.57
CA ILE A 470 -20.28 9.05 13.66
C ILE A 470 -20.67 9.10 15.14
N CYS A 471 -20.73 10.30 15.72
CA CYS A 471 -21.31 10.51 17.04
C CYS A 471 -21.82 11.96 17.19
N ASN A 472 -22.66 12.22 18.20
CA ASN A 472 -23.24 13.54 18.45
C ASN A 472 -22.55 14.22 19.65
N GLY A 473 -21.95 15.39 19.42
CA GLY A 473 -21.45 16.29 20.48
C GLY A 473 -19.98 16.12 20.87
N TYR A 474 -19.64 16.49 22.12
CA TYR A 474 -18.26 16.54 22.64
C TYR A 474 -17.56 15.17 22.79
N SER A 475 -18.28 14.07 22.55
CA SER A 475 -17.78 12.69 22.57
C SER A 475 -17.01 12.29 21.29
N CYS A 476 -16.98 13.16 20.26
CA CYS A 476 -16.37 12.95 18.94
C CYS A 476 -15.09 13.76 18.76
N ARG A 477 -14.06 13.46 19.56
CA ARG A 477 -12.75 14.10 19.42
C ARG A 477 -11.68 13.08 19.06
N LYS A 478 -12.01 12.15 18.16
CA LYS A 478 -11.08 11.13 17.64
C LYS A 478 -10.46 11.64 16.35
N ARG A 479 -9.29 12.26 16.46
CA ARG A 479 -8.53 12.77 15.32
C ARG A 479 -7.18 12.09 15.32
N ILE A 480 -6.92 11.27 14.30
CA ILE A 480 -5.62 10.62 14.17
C ILE A 480 -4.51 11.69 14.13
N SER A 481 -3.49 11.52 14.97
CA SER A 481 -2.33 12.41 15.01
C SER A 481 -1.36 12.09 13.87
N THR A 482 -1.79 12.37 12.64
CA THR A 482 -1.02 12.29 11.40
C THR A 482 -0.99 13.66 10.74
N PHE A 483 0.19 14.20 10.47
CA PHE A 483 0.39 15.55 9.95
C PHE A 483 1.14 15.48 8.62
N MET A 484 0.63 16.18 7.62
CA MET A 484 1.23 16.27 6.29
C MET A 484 1.90 17.64 6.15
N ALA A 485 3.22 17.68 6.12
CA ALA A 485 4.00 18.88 5.89
C ALA A 485 4.57 18.87 4.47
N ILE A 486 4.79 20.04 3.87
CA ILE A 486 5.63 20.15 2.67
C ILE A 486 6.96 20.73 3.12
N VAL A 487 8.05 20.04 2.78
CA VAL A 487 9.41 20.43 3.16
C VAL A 487 10.31 20.54 1.93
N GLN A 488 11.26 21.45 2.03
CA GLN A 488 12.30 21.74 1.07
C GLN A 488 13.51 20.83 1.33
N SER A 489 14.05 20.24 0.27
CA SER A 489 15.32 19.50 0.32
C SER A 489 16.48 20.42 0.68
N GLY A 490 17.48 19.89 1.38
CA GLY A 490 18.67 20.62 1.79
C GLY A 490 18.44 21.60 2.95
N GLN A 491 17.33 21.48 3.68
CA GLN A 491 17.02 22.37 4.81
C GLN A 491 17.01 21.65 6.16
N THR A 492 17.13 22.46 7.23
CA THR A 492 16.99 21.99 8.61
C THR A 492 15.70 22.53 9.21
N TYR A 493 14.87 21.62 9.72
CA TYR A 493 13.58 21.93 10.30
C TYR A 493 13.55 21.69 11.80
N GLN A 494 13.02 22.66 12.54
CA GLN A 494 12.64 22.50 13.93
C GLN A 494 11.14 22.19 13.99
N ILE A 495 10.79 21.12 14.68
CA ILE A 495 9.41 20.65 14.80
C ILE A 495 8.98 20.87 16.24
N PHE A 496 7.84 21.54 16.42
CA PHE A 496 7.26 21.79 17.73
C PHE A 496 5.80 21.33 17.75
N LEU A 497 5.44 20.61 18.81
CA LEU A 497 4.09 20.11 19.05
C LEU A 497 3.41 20.99 20.09
N SER A 498 2.08 21.10 20.03
CA SER A 498 1.31 21.90 21.00
C SER A 498 1.12 21.22 22.36
N SER A 499 1.45 19.93 22.44
CA SER A 499 1.31 19.08 23.63
C SER A 499 2.55 18.20 23.81
N THR A 500 2.54 17.34 24.82
CA THR A 500 3.64 16.42 25.12
C THR A 500 3.94 15.52 23.91
N PRO A 501 5.21 15.45 23.45
CA PRO A 501 5.57 14.58 22.33
C PRO A 501 5.23 13.11 22.57
N PRO A 502 4.87 12.34 21.53
CA PRO A 502 4.63 10.90 21.62
C PRO A 502 5.84 10.12 22.13
N ARG A 503 5.57 8.98 22.78
CA ARG A 503 6.60 7.98 23.08
C ARG A 503 7.16 7.39 21.80
N HIS A 504 6.30 7.11 20.83
CA HIS A 504 6.67 6.62 19.52
C HIS A 504 6.18 7.61 18.46
N ILE A 505 7.11 8.30 17.80
CA ILE A 505 6.81 9.19 16.67
C ILE A 505 7.51 8.70 15.41
N ARG A 506 6.83 8.79 14.28
CA ARG A 506 7.37 8.36 12.98
C ARG A 506 7.40 9.52 12.00
N PHE A 507 8.51 9.63 11.27
CA PHE A 507 8.71 10.53 10.16
C PHE A 507 8.90 9.74 8.86
N ARG A 508 8.29 10.22 7.78
CA ARG A 508 8.46 9.66 6.44
C ARG A 508 8.42 10.77 5.39
N LEU A 509 9.48 10.90 4.61
CA LEU A 509 9.43 11.69 3.39
C LEU A 509 8.84 10.83 2.27
N LEU A 510 7.81 11.33 1.59
CA LEU A 510 7.15 10.63 0.49
C LEU A 510 7.88 10.87 -0.83
N ASN A 511 7.90 9.82 -1.67
CA ASN A 511 8.21 9.89 -3.11
C ASN A 511 9.54 10.56 -3.46
N ALA A 512 10.62 10.14 -2.81
CA ALA A 512 11.88 10.78 -3.07
C ALA A 512 13.04 9.79 -2.95
N ASP A 513 14.16 10.14 -3.56
CA ASP A 513 15.35 9.32 -3.72
C ASP A 513 16.52 9.80 -2.84
N SER A 514 17.65 9.08 -2.90
CA SER A 514 18.81 9.32 -2.05
C SER A 514 19.44 10.73 -2.11
N THR A 515 19.11 11.52 -3.13
CA THR A 515 19.59 12.91 -3.31
C THR A 515 18.86 13.89 -2.41
N ILE A 516 17.62 13.59 -2.00
CA ILE A 516 16.81 14.49 -1.20
C ILE A 516 17.03 14.23 0.29
N LYS A 517 17.29 15.30 1.03
CA LYS A 517 17.72 15.20 2.43
C LYS A 517 17.17 16.37 3.22
N CYS A 518 16.79 16.12 4.47
CA CYS A 518 16.55 17.20 5.43
C CYS A 518 17.06 16.78 6.81
N VAL A 519 17.32 17.77 7.67
CA VAL A 519 17.61 17.52 9.08
C VAL A 519 16.36 17.91 9.87
N LEU A 520 15.85 16.97 10.67
CA LEU A 520 14.70 17.20 11.54
C LEU A 520 15.18 17.33 12.98
N ALA A 521 14.66 18.32 13.67
CA ALA A 521 15.00 18.58 15.06
C ALA A 521 13.72 18.72 15.87
N LEU A 522 13.46 17.73 16.73
CA LEU A 522 12.29 17.68 17.59
C LEU A 522 12.71 17.94 19.04
N ARG A 523 11.93 18.75 19.75
CA ARG A 523 12.14 18.97 21.18
C ARG A 523 11.32 17.99 22.00
N TYR A 524 11.94 17.45 23.04
CA TYR A 524 11.30 16.61 24.03
C TYR A 524 11.37 17.28 25.40
N ASP A 525 10.35 17.12 26.22
CA ASP A 525 10.37 17.67 27.58
C ASP A 525 11.06 16.75 28.58
N SER A 526 11.37 15.52 28.13
CA SER A 526 11.99 14.48 28.92
C SER A 526 13.49 14.37 28.66
N LEU A 527 14.24 13.98 29.70
CA LEU A 527 15.64 13.56 29.55
C LEU A 527 15.76 12.08 29.15
N GLN A 528 14.66 11.34 29.15
CA GLN A 528 14.56 9.94 28.75
C GLN A 528 15.37 9.60 27.48
N GLN A 529 15.93 8.38 27.44
CA GLN A 529 16.73 7.89 26.33
C GLN A 529 15.91 7.97 25.05
N ILE A 530 16.46 8.63 24.04
CA ILE A 530 15.80 8.78 22.74
C ILE A 530 16.48 7.83 21.76
N ASP A 531 15.78 6.77 21.41
CA ASP A 531 16.22 5.83 20.41
C ASP A 531 15.67 6.21 19.04
N VAL A 532 16.56 6.20 18.06
CA VAL A 532 16.21 6.50 16.67
C VAL A 532 16.40 5.25 15.86
N TYR A 533 15.41 4.92 15.06
CA TYR A 533 15.42 3.79 14.15
C TYR A 533 15.25 4.29 12.74
N ALA A 534 16.18 3.93 11.86
CA ALA A 534 16.06 4.12 10.42
C ALA A 534 15.67 2.79 9.79
N ASN A 535 14.52 2.73 9.12
CA ASN A 535 14.01 1.49 8.51
C ASN A 535 14.02 0.32 9.49
N THR A 536 13.54 0.54 10.72
CA THR A 536 13.51 -0.43 11.84
C THR A 536 14.87 -0.82 12.42
N MET A 537 15.98 -0.31 11.88
CA MET A 537 17.32 -0.51 12.45
C MET A 537 17.65 0.61 13.43
N TYR A 538 18.01 0.25 14.65
CA TYR A 538 18.48 1.21 15.64
C TYR A 538 19.76 1.90 15.17
N ILE A 539 19.78 3.24 15.21
CA ILE A 539 20.95 4.06 14.94
C ILE A 539 21.35 4.79 16.23
N PRO A 540 22.51 4.47 16.81
CA PRO A 540 22.96 5.13 18.03
C PRO A 540 23.27 6.61 17.77
N PRO A 541 23.07 7.48 18.77
CA PRO A 541 23.44 8.88 18.67
C PRO A 541 24.94 9.06 18.47
N THR A 542 25.30 10.04 17.66
CA THR A 542 26.68 10.41 17.33
C THR A 542 27.48 10.85 18.55
N ASN A 543 26.82 11.37 19.57
CA ASN A 543 27.43 11.73 20.85
C ASN A 543 27.40 10.59 21.88
N ARG A 544 27.24 9.32 21.48
CA ARG A 544 27.33 8.18 22.41
C ARG A 544 28.77 7.98 22.93
N ASP A 545 28.93 7.79 24.24
CA ASP A 545 30.18 7.29 24.83
C ASP A 545 30.28 5.78 24.61
N LEU A 546 31.16 5.36 23.71
CA LEU A 546 31.40 3.95 23.38
C LEU A 546 32.12 3.18 24.48
N ARG A 547 32.66 3.87 25.50
CA ARG A 547 33.38 3.24 26.63
C ARG A 547 32.46 2.87 27.78
N ALA A 548 31.23 3.41 27.80
CA ALA A 548 30.25 3.09 28.80
C ALA A 548 29.51 1.79 28.44
N PRO A 549 29.25 0.89 29.42
CA PRO A 549 28.48 -0.34 29.18
C PRO A 549 27.00 -0.08 28.88
N GLY A 550 26.48 1.12 29.19
CA GLY A 550 25.14 1.58 28.85
C GLY A 550 25.14 2.72 27.82
N LEU A 551 23.97 3.17 27.38
CA LEU A 551 23.85 4.36 26.52
C LEU A 551 24.15 5.63 27.34
N MET A 552 25.41 6.05 27.37
CA MET A 552 25.81 7.37 27.89
C MET A 552 26.09 8.32 26.74
N LEU A 553 25.80 9.60 26.96
CA LEU A 553 26.05 10.66 26.00
C LEU A 553 27.20 11.55 26.46
N LEU A 554 28.02 11.94 25.50
CA LEU A 554 29.10 12.91 25.63
C LEU A 554 28.53 14.31 25.38
N ASP A 555 29.02 15.28 26.16
CA ASP A 555 28.72 16.69 25.93
C ASP A 555 29.63 17.22 24.81
N GLN A 556 29.30 16.84 23.57
CA GLN A 556 29.98 17.24 22.34
C GLN A 556 29.07 18.08 21.45
N PRO A 557 29.61 18.93 20.56
CA PRO A 557 28.78 19.69 19.62
C PRO A 557 28.01 18.77 18.66
N ASN A 558 26.85 19.24 18.22
CA ASN A 558 26.03 18.54 17.24
C ASN A 558 26.75 18.49 15.88
N ASN A 559 27.13 17.29 15.44
CA ASN A 559 27.78 17.05 14.15
C ASN A 559 26.80 16.49 13.08
N VAL A 560 25.51 16.39 13.38
CA VAL A 560 24.50 15.94 12.41
C VAL A 560 24.24 17.07 11.40
N THR A 561 24.53 16.78 10.14
CA THR A 561 24.41 17.72 9.02
C THR A 561 23.67 17.05 7.85
N LEU A 562 23.39 17.82 6.80
CA LEU A 562 22.81 17.29 5.55
C LEU A 562 23.72 16.26 4.84
N LEU A 563 25.01 16.22 5.19
CA LEU A 563 25.96 15.24 4.66
C LEU A 563 25.98 13.93 5.46
N SER A 564 25.32 13.90 6.63
CA SER A 564 25.31 12.71 7.47
C SER A 564 24.52 11.56 6.82
N PRO A 565 24.93 10.29 7.04
CA PRO A 565 24.12 9.14 6.66
C PRO A 565 22.74 9.21 7.30
N SER A 566 21.72 8.71 6.62
CA SER A 566 20.35 8.76 7.13
C SER A 566 20.18 8.15 8.51
N GLY A 567 19.33 8.78 9.32
CA GLY A 567 19.06 8.42 10.70
C GLY A 567 20.23 8.66 11.65
N SER A 568 21.38 9.17 11.16
CA SER A 568 22.40 9.75 12.04
C SER A 568 21.75 10.81 12.88
N ASN A 569 21.96 10.71 14.19
CA ASN A 569 21.24 11.52 15.14
C ASN A 569 22.13 12.00 16.29
N TYR A 570 21.62 12.97 17.03
CA TYR A 570 22.28 13.64 18.13
C TYR A 570 21.25 14.08 19.14
N PHE A 571 21.47 13.73 20.42
CA PHE A 571 20.62 14.18 21.51
C PHE A 571 21.33 15.23 22.34
N ASP A 572 20.79 16.46 22.35
CA ASP A 572 21.28 17.52 23.25
C ASP A 572 20.54 17.46 24.58
N ARG A 573 21.21 16.95 25.62
CA ARG A 573 20.66 16.88 26.97
C ARG A 573 20.44 18.24 27.62
N ARG A 574 21.22 19.27 27.25
CA ARG A 574 21.13 20.61 27.85
C ARG A 574 19.81 21.30 27.49
N ILE A 575 19.33 21.01 26.28
CA ILE A 575 18.14 21.64 25.72
C ILE A 575 17.01 20.66 25.41
N ARG A 576 17.20 19.37 25.78
CA ARG A 576 16.28 18.25 25.59
C ARG A 576 15.79 18.15 24.14
N ARG A 577 16.73 18.16 23.19
CA ARG A 577 16.41 18.24 21.76
C ARG A 577 17.08 17.11 21.00
N GLN A 578 16.27 16.36 20.26
CA GLN A 578 16.74 15.33 19.34
C GLN A 578 16.87 15.91 17.94
N THR A 579 18.05 15.78 17.34
CA THR A 579 18.31 16.13 15.95
C THR A 579 18.64 14.88 15.18
N SER A 580 17.98 14.64 14.04
CA SER A 580 18.22 13.48 13.20
C SER A 580 18.25 13.90 11.73
N SER A 581 19.20 13.35 10.99
CA SER A 581 19.21 13.45 9.53
C SER A 581 18.21 12.47 8.95
N VAL A 582 17.41 12.92 7.99
CA VAL A 582 16.45 12.10 7.25
C VAL A 582 16.85 12.14 5.78
N LEU A 583 17.16 10.97 5.25
CA LEU A 583 17.39 10.70 3.83
C LEU A 583 16.31 9.72 3.37
N LEU A 584 16.17 9.52 2.08
CA LEU A 584 15.07 8.72 1.54
C LEU A 584 15.40 7.27 1.18
N PRO A 585 14.37 6.41 1.01
CA PRO A 585 13.01 6.52 1.55
C PRO A 585 12.99 6.01 3.00
N ILE A 586 13.72 6.67 3.89
CA ILE A 586 14.00 6.12 5.21
C ILE A 586 12.90 6.50 6.18
N LYS A 587 12.25 5.47 6.74
CA LYS A 587 11.31 5.61 7.84
C LYS A 587 12.12 5.86 9.10
N LEU A 588 12.10 7.10 9.57
CA LEU A 588 12.70 7.44 10.85
C LEU A 588 11.65 7.28 11.94
N GLN A 589 11.84 6.31 12.83
CA GLN A 589 11.04 6.15 14.03
C GLN A 589 11.86 6.61 15.23
N ILE A 590 11.29 7.47 16.05
CA ILE A 590 11.89 7.94 17.29
C ILE A 590 11.08 7.37 18.44
N GLU A 591 11.75 6.69 19.35
CA GLU A 591 11.21 6.05 20.54
C GLU A 591 11.80 6.71 21.79
N LEU A 592 10.93 7.16 22.68
CA LEU A 592 11.29 7.50 24.05
C LEU A 592 11.35 6.22 24.87
N ARG A 593 12.55 5.87 25.29
CA ARG A 593 12.80 4.88 26.34
C ARG A 593 13.14 5.59 27.62
N ASP A 594 12.78 5.03 28.75
CA ASP A 594 13.24 5.61 30.00
C ASP A 594 14.78 5.66 30.06
N GLU A 595 15.34 6.85 30.33
CA GLU A 595 16.79 6.98 30.57
C GLU A 595 17.16 6.06 31.74
N PRO A 596 18.32 5.38 31.72
CA PRO A 596 18.93 4.92 32.96
C PRO A 596 19.44 6.17 33.73
N ARG A 597 18.70 6.65 34.75
CA ARG A 597 18.90 8.02 35.28
C ARG A 597 19.98 8.06 36.37
N THR A 598 21.21 8.35 35.98
CA THR A 598 22.36 8.49 36.92
C THR A 598 22.73 9.94 37.28
N SER A 599 21.99 11.01 36.89
CA SER A 599 22.51 12.38 37.14
C SER A 599 21.55 13.58 37.32
N SER A 600 20.22 13.46 37.35
CA SER A 600 19.35 14.64 37.64
C SER A 600 19.13 14.85 39.15
N ILE A 601 18.72 16.05 39.61
CA ILE A 601 18.37 16.39 41.00
C ILE A 601 16.90 16.85 41.05
N ALA A 602 16.10 16.31 41.97
CA ALA A 602 14.70 16.65 42.14
C ALA A 602 14.51 17.96 42.93
N SER A 603 13.30 18.55 42.83
CA SER A 603 12.90 19.82 43.47
C SER A 603 12.99 19.83 45.00
N THR A 604 13.20 18.68 45.63
CA THR A 604 13.44 18.50 47.08
C THR A 604 14.91 18.65 47.48
N GLY A 605 15.82 18.92 46.53
CA GLY A 605 17.27 18.92 46.74
C GLY A 605 17.91 17.52 46.76
N ILE A 606 17.10 16.46 46.61
CA ILE A 606 17.55 15.06 46.57
C ILE A 606 17.84 14.69 45.11
N ARG A 607 18.98 14.03 44.83
CA ARG A 607 19.30 13.57 43.46
C ARG A 607 18.17 12.68 42.93
N ALA A 608 17.72 12.90 41.69
CA ALA A 608 16.74 12.06 40.99
C ALA A 608 17.25 10.62 40.84
N GLU A 609 18.56 10.40 40.75
CA GLU A 609 19.17 9.07 40.88
C GLU A 609 18.81 8.44 42.23
N ILE A 610 18.85 9.19 43.33
CA ILE A 610 18.48 8.68 44.66
C ILE A 610 16.97 8.36 44.70
N LEU A 611 16.11 9.23 44.16
CA LEU A 611 14.67 8.99 44.14
C LEU A 611 14.28 7.83 43.21
N SER A 612 14.94 7.70 42.06
CA SER A 612 14.78 6.56 41.16
C SER A 612 15.32 5.28 41.79
N ASN A 613 16.47 5.32 42.47
CA ASN A 613 17.00 4.17 43.20
C ASN A 613 16.04 3.76 44.32
N ILE A 614 15.46 4.70 45.04
CA ILE A 614 14.43 4.44 46.05
C ILE A 614 13.17 3.85 45.41
N ALA A 615 12.64 4.47 44.35
CA ALA A 615 11.45 3.99 43.66
C ALA A 615 11.65 2.60 43.05
N SER A 616 12.76 2.39 42.33
CA SER A 616 13.17 1.10 41.78
C SER A 616 13.35 0.06 42.88
N THR A 617 13.97 0.41 44.01
CA THR A 617 14.11 -0.50 45.15
C THR A 617 12.75 -0.87 45.75
N ILE A 618 11.84 0.09 45.94
CA ILE A 618 10.50 -0.15 46.48
C ILE A 618 9.68 -1.01 45.51
N ILE A 619 9.65 -0.66 44.23
CA ILE A 619 8.92 -1.38 43.17
C ILE A 619 9.46 -2.80 43.06
N ASN A 620 10.78 -2.97 42.90
CA ASN A 620 11.39 -4.29 42.75
C ASN A 620 11.20 -5.15 44.01
N ARG A 621 11.34 -4.59 45.23
CA ARG A 621 11.10 -5.33 46.48
C ARG A 621 9.63 -5.66 46.71
N TYR A 622 8.71 -4.79 46.29
CA TYR A 622 7.27 -5.08 46.34
C TYR A 622 6.92 -6.20 45.38
N GLN A 623 7.36 -6.10 44.11
CA GLN A 623 7.09 -7.10 43.08
C GLN A 623 7.79 -8.44 43.39
N ALA A 624 8.89 -8.41 44.15
CA ALA A 624 9.55 -9.59 44.70
C ALA A 624 8.87 -10.19 45.96
N GLY A 625 7.87 -9.52 46.54
CA GLY A 625 7.17 -10.00 47.74
C GLY A 625 7.90 -9.75 49.08
N GLU A 626 9.07 -9.11 49.06
CA GLU A 626 9.90 -8.91 50.26
C GLU A 626 9.28 -7.91 51.25
N LEU A 627 8.64 -6.85 50.75
CA LEU A 627 8.02 -5.83 51.60
C LEU A 627 6.82 -6.39 52.38
N GLN A 628 6.05 -7.28 51.76
CA GLN A 628 4.87 -7.89 52.33
C GLN A 628 5.25 -8.85 53.48
N VAL A 629 6.36 -9.58 53.32
CA VAL A 629 6.94 -10.40 54.39
C VAL A 629 7.46 -9.53 55.54
N ALA A 630 8.16 -8.43 55.23
CA ALA A 630 8.65 -7.50 56.24
C ALA A 630 7.50 -6.85 57.03
N TRP A 631 6.41 -6.46 56.35
CA TRP A 631 5.22 -5.90 57.00
C TRP A 631 4.52 -6.89 57.93
N ARG A 632 4.37 -8.16 57.54
CA ARG A 632 3.77 -9.19 58.39
C ARG A 632 4.53 -9.43 59.70
N ASN A 633 5.83 -9.17 59.71
CA ASN A 633 6.68 -9.37 60.89
C ASN A 633 6.74 -8.12 61.81
N LEU A 634 6.05 -7.02 61.47
CA LEU A 634 5.93 -5.84 62.32
C LEU A 634 4.75 -6.01 63.29
N ASN A 635 5.02 -6.04 64.60
CA ASN A 635 3.99 -6.04 65.63
C ASN A 635 3.31 -4.68 65.71
N VAL A 636 2.26 -4.48 64.91
CA VAL A 636 1.42 -3.27 64.96
C VAL A 636 0.08 -3.61 65.59
N THR A 637 -0.22 -3.01 66.75
CA THR A 637 -1.53 -3.08 67.39
C THR A 637 -2.54 -2.24 66.58
N ASN A 638 -3.55 -2.91 66.00
CA ASN A 638 -4.66 -2.32 65.21
C ASN A 638 -4.31 -1.70 63.83
N GLY A 639 -3.23 -2.12 63.17
CA GLY A 639 -2.92 -1.69 61.79
C GLY A 639 -3.40 -2.69 60.72
N SER A 640 -4.01 -2.20 59.64
CA SER A 640 -4.23 -2.98 58.41
C SER A 640 -3.00 -2.85 57.49
N PHE A 641 -2.57 -3.96 56.89
CA PHE A 641 -1.47 -3.95 55.92
C PHE A 641 -2.01 -3.58 54.52
N PRO A 642 -1.26 -2.81 53.72
CA PRO A 642 -1.66 -2.51 52.35
C PRO A 642 -1.66 -3.79 51.50
N SER A 643 -2.82 -4.21 51.01
CA SER A 643 -2.95 -5.37 50.10
C SER A 643 -2.64 -5.02 48.65
N ASN A 644 -2.94 -3.79 48.24
CA ASN A 644 -2.73 -3.28 46.89
C ASN A 644 -1.86 -2.03 46.95
N LEU A 645 -0.81 -1.99 46.14
CA LEU A 645 0.06 -0.83 46.00
C LEU A 645 0.08 -0.40 44.54
N SER A 646 -0.30 0.85 44.28
CA SER A 646 -0.03 1.48 43.00
C SER A 646 1.19 2.36 43.13
N ALA A 647 2.08 2.27 42.14
CA ALA A 647 3.26 3.10 42.06
C ALA A 647 3.09 4.08 40.91
N GLN A 648 3.13 5.36 41.26
CA GLN A 648 3.46 6.42 40.32
C GLN A 648 4.96 6.66 40.43
N GLU A 649 5.73 6.20 39.44
CA GLU A 649 7.17 6.40 39.44
C GLU A 649 7.50 7.90 39.39
N PRO A 650 8.58 8.35 40.06
CA PRO A 650 9.04 9.72 39.94
C PRO A 650 9.16 10.09 38.46
N PHE A 651 8.53 11.20 38.08
CA PHE A 651 8.52 11.73 36.72
C PHE A 651 7.69 10.94 35.69
N ASP A 652 6.82 10.02 36.14
CA ASP A 652 5.75 9.40 35.35
C ASP A 652 4.38 9.98 35.78
N ASN A 653 3.52 10.32 34.82
CA ASN A 653 2.16 10.83 35.09
C ASN A 653 1.12 9.70 35.18
N SER A 654 1.53 8.46 34.88
CA SER A 654 0.69 7.28 34.98
C SER A 654 1.00 6.50 36.27
N SER A 655 -0.06 6.10 36.97
CA SER A 655 0.05 5.17 38.10
C SER A 655 -0.16 3.76 37.60
N VAL A 656 0.72 2.84 37.99
CA VAL A 656 0.64 1.41 37.64
C VAL A 656 0.37 0.63 38.91
N GLU A 657 -0.64 -0.25 38.89
CA GLU A 657 -0.83 -1.22 39.95
C GLU A 657 0.31 -2.24 39.94
N LEU A 658 0.97 -2.40 41.08
CA LEU A 658 2.04 -3.37 41.23
C LEU A 658 1.46 -4.72 41.64
N SER A 659 1.94 -5.78 41.00
CA SER A 659 1.65 -7.16 41.38
C SER A 659 2.94 -7.89 41.76
N ILE A 660 2.82 -8.81 42.71
CA ILE A 660 3.91 -9.71 43.08
C ILE A 660 4.07 -10.75 41.98
N ILE A 661 5.29 -10.94 41.48
CA ILE A 661 5.57 -12.01 40.53
C ILE A 661 5.36 -13.36 41.20
N ASN A 662 4.59 -14.22 40.54
CA ASN A 662 4.35 -15.59 40.99
C ASN A 662 5.06 -16.60 40.09
N GLN A 663 4.98 -16.40 38.77
CA GLN A 663 5.57 -17.31 37.78
C GLN A 663 6.05 -16.56 36.53
N LEU A 664 7.10 -17.08 35.89
CA LEU A 664 7.57 -16.66 34.58
C LEU A 664 7.40 -17.84 33.62
N LEU A 665 6.71 -17.63 32.50
CA LEU A 665 6.44 -18.69 31.52
C LEU A 665 7.02 -18.33 30.16
N LEU A 666 7.64 -19.31 29.51
CA LEU A 666 8.02 -19.23 28.11
C LEU A 666 6.78 -19.52 27.26
N ILE A 667 6.24 -18.48 26.62
CA ILE A 667 5.06 -18.58 25.76
C ILE A 667 5.46 -19.05 24.36
N SER A 668 6.58 -18.54 23.84
CA SER A 668 7.12 -18.96 22.56
C SER A 668 8.60 -19.31 22.71
N PRO A 669 9.00 -20.59 22.52
CA PRO A 669 10.41 -20.95 22.47
C PRO A 669 11.06 -20.42 21.18
N PRO A 670 12.39 -20.23 21.17
CA PRO A 670 13.09 -19.90 19.94
C PRO A 670 13.05 -21.09 18.99
N ARG A 671 12.77 -20.84 17.71
CA ARG A 671 12.64 -21.88 16.67
C ARG A 671 13.35 -21.47 15.39
N ASP A 672 13.62 -22.47 14.56
CA ASP A 672 14.38 -22.35 13.30
C ASP A 672 15.73 -21.67 13.50
N CYS A 673 16.40 -22.04 14.59
CA CYS A 673 17.73 -21.56 14.93
C CYS A 673 18.77 -22.26 14.07
N ARG A 674 19.64 -21.47 13.47
CA ARG A 674 20.82 -21.92 12.73
C ARG A 674 22.06 -21.38 13.43
N GLN A 675 23.12 -22.16 13.43
CA GLN A 675 24.36 -21.82 14.09
C GLN A 675 24.78 -20.37 13.77
N GLN A 676 24.94 -19.52 14.78
CA GLN A 676 25.40 -18.12 14.68
C GLN A 676 24.49 -17.17 13.87
N SER A 677 23.37 -17.67 13.34
CA SER A 677 22.32 -16.88 12.71
C SER A 677 21.22 -16.55 13.74
N PRO A 678 20.57 -15.37 13.63
CA PRO A 678 19.33 -15.11 14.35
C PRO A 678 18.31 -16.23 14.13
N CYS A 679 17.70 -16.71 15.22
CA CYS A 679 16.56 -17.62 15.13
C CYS A 679 15.40 -16.91 14.42
N THR A 680 14.72 -17.58 13.49
CA THR A 680 13.58 -16.99 12.77
C THR A 680 12.45 -16.62 13.74
N PHE A 681 12.22 -17.45 14.77
CA PHE A 681 11.31 -17.14 15.86
C PHE A 681 12.10 -16.80 17.11
N GLN A 682 11.90 -15.59 17.63
CA GLN A 682 12.52 -15.10 18.85
C GLN A 682 11.78 -15.63 20.09
N PRO A 683 12.48 -15.83 21.23
CA PRO A 683 11.84 -16.28 22.45
C PRO A 683 10.95 -15.19 23.05
N VAL A 684 9.82 -15.59 23.64
CA VAL A 684 8.88 -14.69 24.33
C VAL A 684 8.52 -15.27 25.68
N LEU A 685 8.80 -14.53 26.74
CA LEU A 685 8.43 -14.85 28.11
C LEU A 685 7.45 -13.84 28.68
N VAL A 686 6.53 -14.33 29.50
CA VAL A 686 5.46 -13.56 30.14
C VAL A 686 5.45 -13.87 31.63
N ALA A 687 5.34 -12.84 32.46
CA ALA A 687 5.26 -12.96 33.91
C ALA A 687 3.81 -12.87 34.37
N TYR A 688 3.44 -13.71 35.33
CA TYR A 688 2.10 -13.73 35.92
C TYR A 688 2.12 -13.50 37.42
N ASP A 689 1.05 -12.90 37.92
CA ASP A 689 0.81 -12.72 39.35
C ASP A 689 0.15 -13.95 39.99
N VAL A 690 -0.12 -13.86 41.30
CA VAL A 690 -0.77 -14.93 42.09
C VAL A 690 -2.21 -15.22 41.66
N ALA A 691 -2.87 -14.28 40.98
CA ALA A 691 -4.21 -14.44 40.43
C ALA A 691 -4.20 -14.99 38.99
N GLY A 692 -3.01 -15.19 38.40
CA GLY A 692 -2.85 -15.67 37.03
C GLY A 692 -3.02 -14.59 35.96
N ASN A 693 -2.98 -13.30 36.33
CA ASN A 693 -3.00 -12.20 35.37
C ASN A 693 -1.58 -11.90 34.88
N VAL A 694 -1.48 -11.47 33.61
CA VAL A 694 -0.21 -11.00 33.04
C VAL A 694 0.20 -9.71 33.71
N ILE A 695 1.42 -9.70 34.25
CA ILE A 695 2.03 -8.51 34.82
C ILE A 695 2.49 -7.66 33.63
N GLN A 696 1.79 -6.54 33.38
CA GLN A 696 2.08 -5.64 32.26
C GLN A 696 3.45 -4.97 32.39
N LYS A 697 3.88 -4.69 33.62
CA LYS A 697 5.13 -4.00 33.92
C LYS A 697 5.88 -4.69 35.05
N LEU A 698 7.09 -5.17 34.77
CA LEU A 698 7.93 -5.90 35.71
C LEU A 698 9.26 -5.16 35.88
N GLY A 699 9.44 -4.56 37.05
CA GLY A 699 10.49 -3.60 37.33
C GLY A 699 10.07 -2.14 37.10
N SER A 700 10.91 -1.24 37.60
CA SER A 700 10.78 0.18 37.26
C SER A 700 11.15 0.42 35.81
N ASN A 701 10.76 1.56 35.28
CA ASN A 701 11.13 1.98 33.94
C ASN A 701 12.65 2.05 33.72
N GLU A 702 13.39 2.45 34.76
CA GLU A 702 14.85 2.63 34.69
C GLU A 702 15.64 1.35 34.96
N ARG A 703 15.05 0.42 35.70
CA ARG A 703 15.64 -0.88 36.06
C ARG A 703 14.60 -1.99 35.80
N PRO A 704 14.19 -2.16 34.52
CA PRO A 704 13.24 -3.20 34.18
C PRO A 704 13.87 -4.56 34.46
N TRP A 705 13.04 -5.54 34.79
CA TRP A 705 13.55 -6.88 35.01
C TRP A 705 14.06 -7.43 33.69
N GLN A 706 15.25 -8.02 33.72
CA GLN A 706 15.87 -8.60 32.55
C GLN A 706 15.84 -10.11 32.63
N VAL A 707 15.65 -10.75 31.48
CA VAL A 707 15.72 -12.21 31.36
C VAL A 707 16.96 -12.55 30.55
N LYS A 708 17.83 -13.36 31.14
CA LYS A 708 19.01 -13.93 30.49
C LYS A 708 18.70 -15.33 29.99
N ALA A 709 18.97 -15.57 28.72
CA ALA A 709 19.05 -16.90 28.16
C ALA A 709 20.45 -17.49 28.38
N THR A 710 20.52 -18.73 28.84
CA THR A 710 21.76 -19.49 29.03
C THR A 710 21.61 -20.90 28.47
N VAL A 711 22.70 -21.53 28.07
CA VAL A 711 22.70 -22.93 27.66
C VAL A 711 22.97 -23.79 28.89
N VAL A 712 22.13 -24.79 29.15
CA VAL A 712 22.28 -25.71 30.29
C VAL A 712 23.65 -26.41 30.21
N GLY A 713 24.40 -26.37 31.31
CA GLY A 713 25.78 -26.89 31.37
C GLY A 713 26.86 -25.93 30.84
N ARG A 714 26.49 -24.79 30.25
CA ARG A 714 27.42 -23.73 29.77
C ARG A 714 26.94 -22.32 30.16
N PRO A 715 26.81 -22.00 31.46
CA PRO A 715 26.20 -20.74 31.93
C PRO A 715 27.03 -19.46 31.62
N ASN A 716 28.33 -19.62 31.37
CA ASN A 716 29.24 -18.51 31.05
C ASN A 716 29.33 -18.19 29.55
N LEU A 717 28.60 -18.93 28.71
CA LEU A 717 28.56 -18.69 27.27
C LEU A 717 27.74 -17.42 26.98
N ASN A 718 28.38 -16.42 26.36
CA ASN A 718 27.69 -15.20 25.97
C ASN A 718 26.92 -15.45 24.66
N LEU A 719 25.59 -15.39 24.72
CA LEU A 719 24.73 -15.55 23.55
C LEU A 719 24.45 -14.16 22.93
N PRO A 720 24.82 -13.90 21.67
CA PRO A 720 24.43 -12.66 20.99
C PRO A 720 22.90 -12.56 20.94
N GLY A 721 22.36 -11.41 21.37
CA GLY A 721 20.92 -11.21 21.55
C GLY A 721 20.31 -12.02 22.71
N GLY A 722 21.11 -12.55 23.64
CA GLY A 722 20.69 -13.46 24.71
C GLY A 722 20.10 -12.82 25.97
N ILE A 723 19.96 -11.50 26.01
CA ILE A 723 19.36 -10.77 27.13
C ILE A 723 18.21 -9.91 26.58
N ALA A 724 17.07 -9.98 27.23
CA ALA A 724 15.90 -9.17 26.88
C ALA A 724 15.35 -8.44 28.10
N ASN A 725 14.88 -7.20 27.88
CA ASN A 725 14.12 -6.45 28.86
C ASN A 725 12.66 -6.93 28.85
N TYR A 726 12.01 -6.88 30.01
CA TYR A 726 10.57 -7.07 30.12
C TYR A 726 9.83 -5.74 29.95
N SER A 727 8.94 -5.65 28.96
CA SER A 727 8.12 -4.46 28.68
C SER A 727 6.80 -4.86 28.01
N ASP A 728 5.72 -4.14 28.30
CA ASP A 728 4.38 -4.37 27.73
C ASP A 728 3.88 -5.82 27.89
N GLY A 729 4.09 -6.39 29.08
CA GLY A 729 3.62 -7.73 29.44
C GLY A 729 4.45 -8.89 28.88
N GLN A 730 5.59 -8.63 28.24
CA GLN A 730 6.44 -9.69 27.65
C GLN A 730 7.92 -9.30 27.54
N THR A 731 8.79 -10.26 27.24
CA THR A 731 10.22 -10.01 26.93
C THR A 731 10.46 -9.65 25.46
N GLN A 732 11.37 -8.71 25.19
CA GLN A 732 11.75 -8.30 23.83
C GLN A 732 13.14 -8.79 23.41
N TYR A 733 13.24 -10.00 22.84
CA TYR A 733 14.49 -10.51 22.26
C TYR A 733 14.68 -9.99 20.83
N ILE A 734 15.88 -9.51 20.52
CA ILE A 734 16.25 -9.00 19.20
C ILE A 734 17.54 -9.72 18.78
N LEU A 735 17.49 -10.43 17.65
CA LEU A 735 18.61 -11.19 17.08
C LEU A 735 19.17 -12.27 18.02
N PHE A 736 18.32 -12.97 18.78
CA PHE A 736 18.73 -14.13 19.59
C PHE A 736 19.40 -15.19 18.72
N THR A 737 20.64 -15.54 19.05
CA THR A 737 21.47 -16.51 18.31
C THR A 737 22.00 -17.61 19.23
N LEU A 738 22.24 -18.79 18.64
CA LEU A 738 22.86 -19.93 19.32
C LEU A 738 24.15 -20.36 18.58
N PRO A 739 25.26 -20.63 19.31
CA PRO A 739 26.59 -20.73 18.70
C PRO A 739 26.98 -22.13 18.19
N ASP A 740 26.32 -23.19 18.67
CA ASP A 740 26.72 -24.58 18.44
C ASP A 740 25.59 -25.40 17.78
N ILE A 741 25.94 -26.33 16.90
CA ILE A 741 24.99 -27.25 16.25
C ILE A 741 24.51 -28.31 17.26
N GLY A 742 23.27 -28.77 17.10
CA GLY A 742 22.67 -29.85 17.88
C GLY A 742 21.51 -29.35 18.73
N THR A 743 20.95 -30.27 19.53
CA THR A 743 19.88 -29.92 20.47
C THR A 743 20.50 -29.30 21.72
N GLN A 744 20.23 -28.01 21.92
CA GLN A 744 20.65 -27.27 23.10
C GLN A 744 19.46 -27.04 24.02
N GLN A 745 19.67 -27.23 25.32
CA GLN A 745 18.68 -26.84 26.32
C GLN A 745 18.94 -25.39 26.69
N VAL A 746 18.02 -24.50 26.32
CA VAL A 746 18.11 -23.07 26.64
C VAL A 746 17.28 -22.80 27.88
N GLN A 747 17.94 -22.36 28.94
CA GLN A 747 17.33 -21.97 30.19
C GLN A 747 17.21 -20.45 30.28
N PHE A 748 16.02 -19.98 30.62
CA PHE A 748 15.75 -18.57 30.82
C PHE A 748 15.67 -18.28 32.32
N THR A 749 16.52 -17.37 32.77
CA THR A 749 16.62 -16.98 34.18
C THR A 749 16.47 -15.48 34.29
N LEU A 750 15.71 -15.03 35.27
CA LEU A 750 15.70 -13.62 35.66
C LEU A 750 17.09 -13.22 36.14
N ILE A 751 17.59 -12.10 35.61
CA ILE A 751 18.71 -11.40 36.20
C ILE A 751 18.18 -10.78 37.50
N GLN A 752 18.93 -10.91 38.59
CA GLN A 752 18.55 -10.35 39.89
C GLN A 752 18.16 -8.88 39.72
N PRO A 753 16.92 -8.50 40.04
CA PRO A 753 16.52 -7.11 39.96
C PRO A 753 17.27 -6.29 41.01
N ASP A 754 17.70 -5.10 40.61
CA ASP A 754 18.43 -4.21 41.49
C ASP A 754 17.63 -3.85 42.74
N GLY A 755 18.28 -3.92 43.91
CA GLY A 755 17.69 -3.59 45.21
C GLY A 755 16.98 -4.75 45.92
N VAL A 756 16.77 -5.89 45.25
CA VAL A 756 16.15 -7.11 45.81
C VAL A 756 17.21 -7.99 46.47
N ASN A 757 16.88 -8.66 47.58
CA ASN A 757 17.82 -9.53 48.30
C ASN A 757 18.24 -10.71 47.41
N SER A 758 19.52 -11.06 47.43
CA SER A 758 20.07 -12.24 46.74
C SER A 758 19.34 -13.55 47.09
N SER A 759 18.71 -13.64 48.27
CA SER A 759 17.90 -14.80 48.67
C SER A 759 16.57 -14.94 47.91
N PHE A 760 16.08 -13.88 47.25
CA PHE A 760 14.82 -13.90 46.48
C PHE A 760 14.85 -14.93 45.35
N LEU A 761 15.95 -14.99 44.60
CA LEU A 761 16.12 -15.96 43.51
C LEU A 761 16.26 -17.40 44.03
N ALA A 762 16.58 -17.60 45.31
CA ALA A 762 16.70 -18.91 45.93
C ALA A 762 15.38 -19.42 46.53
N THR A 763 14.44 -18.52 46.84
CA THR A 763 13.13 -18.86 47.45
C THR A 763 11.97 -18.84 46.46
N THR A 764 12.16 -18.28 45.26
CA THR A 764 11.13 -18.21 44.22
C THR A 764 11.42 -19.19 43.08
N ASN A 765 10.47 -20.09 42.77
CA ASN A 765 10.56 -21.02 41.64
C ASN A 765 10.33 -20.31 40.29
N LEU A 766 11.12 -19.27 39.98
CA LEU A 766 11.01 -18.45 38.76
C LEU A 766 11.92 -18.93 37.62
N THR A 767 12.57 -20.09 37.79
CA THR A 767 13.32 -20.74 36.71
C THR A 767 12.34 -21.38 35.74
N VAL A 768 12.34 -20.88 34.50
CA VAL A 768 11.54 -21.47 33.44
C VAL A 768 12.16 -22.79 33.03
N GLN A 769 11.30 -23.79 32.78
CA GLN A 769 11.77 -25.08 32.25
C GLN A 769 12.59 -24.86 30.98
N ALA A 770 13.74 -25.53 30.90
CA ALA A 770 14.62 -25.38 29.76
C ALA A 770 13.91 -25.79 28.46
N ALA A 771 14.01 -24.94 27.45
CA ALA A 771 13.48 -25.22 26.12
C ALA A 771 14.50 -26.02 25.34
N SER A 772 14.07 -27.16 24.78
CA SER A 772 14.89 -27.93 23.85
C SER A 772 14.87 -27.25 22.47
N VAL A 773 15.98 -26.65 22.08
CA VAL A 773 16.13 -25.92 20.82
C VAL A 773 17.06 -26.69 19.91
N SER A 774 16.55 -27.08 18.74
CA SER A 774 17.37 -27.72 17.72
C SER A 774 18.08 -26.65 16.90
N VAL A 775 19.41 -26.63 16.97
CA VAL A 775 20.25 -25.74 16.16
C VAL A 775 20.81 -26.52 15.00
N THR A 776 20.45 -26.12 13.78
CA THR A 776 20.98 -26.74 12.57
C THR A 776 22.22 -26.00 12.09
N GLN A 777 23.00 -26.64 11.23
CA GLN A 777 24.13 -26.00 10.56
C GLN A 777 23.63 -24.83 9.72
N ALA A 778 24.24 -23.66 9.87
CA ALA A 778 23.94 -22.53 9.00
C ALA A 778 24.48 -22.82 7.59
N VAL A 779 23.59 -22.77 6.61
CA VAL A 779 23.99 -22.72 5.21
C VAL A 779 24.26 -21.26 4.90
N LEU A 780 25.53 -20.94 4.65
CA LEU A 780 25.92 -19.56 4.37
C LEU A 780 25.75 -19.25 2.88
N ALA A 781 25.28 -18.05 2.59
CA ALA A 781 25.34 -17.44 1.29
C ALA A 781 26.22 -16.18 1.34
N GLY A 782 26.59 -15.69 0.17
CA GLY A 782 27.28 -14.41 0.05
C GLY A 782 26.32 -13.34 -0.42
N GLN A 783 26.56 -12.12 0.04
CA GLN A 783 25.87 -10.94 -0.47
C GLN A 783 26.91 -9.87 -0.82
N GLN A 784 26.86 -9.37 -2.06
CA GLN A 784 27.66 -8.23 -2.46
C GLN A 784 27.15 -6.97 -1.72
N VAL A 785 28.07 -6.17 -1.18
CA VAL A 785 27.75 -5.03 -0.31
C VAL A 785 27.91 -3.70 -1.03
N ASN A 786 28.83 -3.63 -2.00
CA ASN A 786 29.08 -2.43 -2.79
C ASN A 786 28.69 -2.65 -4.26
N ASN A 787 28.12 -1.64 -4.88
CA ASN A 787 27.70 -1.73 -6.27
C ASN A 787 28.70 -0.99 -7.17
N VAL A 788 29.36 -1.73 -8.06
CA VAL A 788 30.23 -1.19 -9.12
C VAL A 788 29.60 -1.58 -10.44
N TYR A 789 29.17 -0.60 -11.23
CA TYR A 789 28.40 -0.84 -12.46
C TYR A 789 29.16 -0.45 -13.73
N VAL A 790 29.89 0.66 -13.72
CA VAL A 790 30.60 1.17 -14.90
C VAL A 790 32.01 1.60 -14.50
N VAL A 791 33.01 1.14 -15.23
CA VAL A 791 34.42 1.50 -15.04
C VAL A 791 35.08 1.72 -16.40
N ASN A 792 36.08 2.59 -16.49
CA ASN A 792 36.90 2.69 -17.69
C ASN A 792 37.88 1.51 -17.78
N VAL A 793 38.32 1.17 -18.99
CA VAL A 793 39.40 0.20 -19.21
C VAL A 793 40.62 0.57 -18.36
N ASN A 794 41.17 -0.41 -17.64
CA ASN A 794 42.28 -0.27 -16.68
C ASN A 794 42.02 0.61 -15.44
N GLU A 795 40.80 1.12 -15.24
CA GLU A 795 40.44 1.84 -14.02
C GLU A 795 40.34 0.87 -12.82
N THR A 796 40.90 1.27 -11.68
CA THR A 796 40.91 0.44 -10.48
C THR A 796 39.63 0.58 -9.66
N PHE A 797 39.02 -0.54 -9.26
CA PHE A 797 37.85 -0.60 -8.40
C PHE A 797 38.03 -1.62 -7.26
N SER A 798 37.07 -1.65 -6.32
CA SER A 798 37.04 -2.57 -5.18
C SER A 798 35.73 -3.34 -5.13
N ILE A 799 35.75 -4.57 -4.62
CA ILE A 799 34.57 -5.44 -4.47
C ILE A 799 34.48 -5.92 -3.04
N ALA A 800 33.30 -5.79 -2.42
CA ALA A 800 33.01 -6.16 -1.04
C ALA A 800 31.84 -7.14 -0.98
N ALA A 801 32.01 -8.20 -0.19
CA ALA A 801 30.97 -9.19 0.08
C ALA A 801 30.87 -9.48 1.58
N MET A 802 29.70 -9.90 2.04
CA MET A 802 29.49 -10.38 3.41
C MET A 802 28.87 -11.78 3.41
N PRO A 803 29.27 -12.66 4.35
CA PRO A 803 28.58 -13.91 4.58
C PRO A 803 27.27 -13.66 5.34
N VAL A 804 26.18 -14.21 4.82
CA VAL A 804 24.83 -14.13 5.40
C VAL A 804 24.24 -15.52 5.52
N ASP A 805 23.18 -15.65 6.32
CA ASP A 805 22.38 -16.87 6.30
C ASP A 805 21.66 -17.02 4.95
N ASN A 806 21.76 -18.18 4.30
CA ASN A 806 21.17 -18.38 2.97
C ASN A 806 19.63 -18.31 2.98
N VAL A 807 19.01 -18.66 4.12
CA VAL A 807 17.56 -18.72 4.25
C VAL A 807 16.99 -17.35 4.62
N THR A 808 17.46 -16.74 5.70
CA THR A 808 16.92 -15.45 6.17
C THR A 808 17.55 -14.24 5.51
N ARG A 809 18.70 -14.41 4.83
CA ARG A 809 19.55 -13.31 4.32
C ARG A 809 19.98 -12.32 5.40
N LEU A 810 19.83 -12.68 6.67
CA LEU A 810 20.27 -11.87 7.79
C LEU A 810 21.76 -12.06 8.02
N ARG A 811 22.40 -11.00 8.52
CA ARG A 811 23.80 -11.02 8.92
C ARG A 811 24.01 -11.99 10.08
N LEU A 812 25.13 -12.70 10.05
CA LEU A 812 25.58 -13.56 11.14
C LEU A 812 25.95 -12.74 12.38
N GLY A 813 25.63 -13.25 13.57
CA GLY A 813 25.90 -12.57 14.84
C GLY A 813 27.39 -12.33 15.09
N GLN A 814 28.24 -13.25 14.62
CA GLN A 814 29.70 -13.09 14.57
C GLN A 814 30.23 -13.70 13.26
N ILE A 815 31.20 -13.04 12.63
CA ILE A 815 31.81 -13.50 11.37
C ILE A 815 33.15 -14.21 11.61
N GLN A 816 33.77 -14.01 12.79
CA GLN A 816 34.89 -14.84 13.23
C GLN A 816 34.40 -15.88 14.23
N TRP A 817 34.59 -17.16 13.89
CA TRP A 817 34.27 -18.30 14.75
C TRP A 817 35.58 -18.95 15.21
N GLY A 818 35.84 -18.90 16.52
CA GLY A 818 37.08 -19.44 17.08
C GLY A 818 38.34 -18.79 16.47
N SER A 819 39.25 -19.61 15.93
CA SER A 819 40.52 -19.17 15.34
C SER A 819 40.46 -18.89 13.83
N TRP A 820 39.28 -18.99 13.20
CA TRP A 820 39.18 -18.95 11.75
C TRP A 820 39.10 -17.51 11.21
N ARG A 821 39.70 -17.30 10.03
CA ARG A 821 39.67 -16.03 9.28
C ARG A 821 39.03 -16.25 7.91
N TRP A 822 38.39 -15.22 7.37
CA TRP A 822 37.87 -15.24 6.00
C TRP A 822 38.94 -14.75 5.02
N SER A 823 38.99 -15.36 3.85
CA SER A 823 39.76 -14.87 2.71
C SER A 823 38.82 -14.75 1.50
N ALA A 824 39.11 -13.82 0.60
CA ALA A 824 38.34 -13.63 -0.62
C ALA A 824 39.27 -13.71 -1.82
N ASN A 825 38.97 -14.61 -2.75
CA ASN A 825 39.58 -14.63 -4.06
C ASN A 825 38.56 -14.18 -5.11
N VAL A 826 38.94 -13.24 -5.96
CA VAL A 826 38.12 -12.73 -7.06
C VAL A 826 38.73 -13.19 -8.37
N THR A 827 37.91 -13.78 -9.23
CA THR A 827 38.28 -14.21 -10.60
C THR A 827 37.23 -13.72 -11.59
N LEU A 828 37.55 -13.68 -12.89
CA LEU A 828 36.52 -13.50 -13.92
C LEU A 828 35.55 -14.68 -13.88
N PHE A 829 34.26 -14.38 -13.99
CA PHE A 829 33.23 -15.39 -14.22
C PHE A 829 33.18 -15.73 -15.71
N SER A 830 33.17 -17.03 -16.04
CA SER A 830 33.05 -17.48 -17.42
C SER A 830 31.58 -17.50 -17.81
N LEU A 831 31.16 -16.60 -18.69
CA LEU A 831 29.79 -16.59 -19.22
C LEU A 831 29.55 -17.87 -20.06
N PRO A 832 28.33 -18.41 -20.09
CA PRO A 832 27.98 -19.54 -20.96
C PRO A 832 28.27 -19.30 -22.45
N LYS A 833 28.07 -18.07 -22.94
CA LYS A 833 28.38 -17.62 -24.31
C LYS A 833 28.76 -16.13 -24.29
N PHE A 834 29.35 -15.62 -25.37
CA PHE A 834 29.73 -14.21 -25.52
C PHE A 834 30.71 -13.69 -24.46
N ASN A 835 31.71 -14.50 -24.11
CA ASN A 835 32.85 -14.04 -23.32
C ASN A 835 33.68 -13.01 -24.12
N ARG A 836 34.19 -12.00 -23.44
CA ARG A 836 35.11 -11.00 -24.01
C ARG A 836 36.55 -11.35 -23.65
N HIS A 837 37.51 -10.87 -24.46
CA HIS A 837 38.94 -11.19 -24.31
C HIS A 837 39.64 -10.48 -23.14
N GLY A 838 38.94 -9.72 -22.31
CA GLY A 838 39.52 -9.03 -21.16
C GLY A 838 40.01 -9.99 -20.07
N SER A 839 41.01 -9.53 -19.33
CA SER A 839 41.62 -10.20 -18.19
C SER A 839 41.52 -9.33 -16.93
N LEU A 840 41.30 -9.96 -15.78
CA LEU A 840 41.30 -9.28 -14.48
C LEU A 840 42.75 -9.04 -14.06
N VAL A 841 43.15 -7.79 -14.03
CA VAL A 841 44.46 -7.32 -13.56
C VAL A 841 44.35 -7.08 -12.05
N LYS A 842 45.16 -7.80 -11.28
CA LYS A 842 45.35 -7.54 -9.85
C LYS A 842 46.65 -6.76 -9.69
N ASN A 843 46.55 -5.50 -9.29
CA ASN A 843 47.74 -4.69 -9.02
C ASN A 843 48.50 -5.25 -7.80
N ASN A 844 49.81 -5.01 -7.73
CA ASN A 844 50.66 -5.45 -6.60
C ASN A 844 50.18 -4.93 -5.22
N SER A 845 49.29 -3.93 -5.22
CA SER A 845 48.65 -3.36 -4.03
C SER A 845 47.29 -3.98 -3.67
N SER A 846 46.82 -5.02 -4.39
CA SER A 846 45.54 -5.68 -4.09
C SER A 846 45.62 -6.41 -2.75
N ARG A 847 44.69 -6.11 -1.84
CA ARG A 847 44.61 -6.71 -0.50
C ARG A 847 43.18 -7.10 -0.17
N THR A 848 43.02 -8.19 0.59
CA THR A 848 41.76 -8.53 1.25
C THR A 848 41.70 -7.84 2.61
N ASN A 849 40.69 -7.00 2.84
CA ASN A 849 40.43 -6.35 4.12
C ASN A 849 39.16 -6.95 4.75
N ILE A 850 39.19 -7.21 6.05
CA ILE A 850 38.08 -7.81 6.80
C ILE A 850 37.64 -6.81 7.86
N ASP A 851 36.40 -6.34 7.77
CA ASP A 851 35.79 -5.54 8.82
C ASP A 851 34.93 -6.44 9.72
N LEU A 852 35.38 -6.64 10.96
CA LEU A 852 34.68 -7.48 11.93
C LEU A 852 33.41 -6.81 12.50
N VAL A 853 33.38 -5.48 12.48
CA VAL A 853 32.26 -4.67 13.01
C VAL A 853 31.19 -4.53 11.94
N ALA A 854 31.55 -4.20 10.69
CA ALA A 854 30.61 -4.14 9.57
C ALA A 854 30.30 -5.53 9.00
N GLY A 855 31.18 -6.50 9.21
CA GLY A 855 30.98 -7.87 8.76
C GLY A 855 31.26 -8.11 7.29
N THR A 856 32.17 -7.33 6.70
CA THR A 856 32.42 -7.32 5.26
C THR A 856 33.83 -7.78 4.94
N VAL A 857 33.99 -8.41 3.78
CA VAL A 857 35.26 -8.84 3.21
C VAL A 857 35.45 -8.13 1.87
N THR A 858 36.45 -7.26 1.78
CA THR A 858 36.67 -6.37 0.64
C THR A 858 37.99 -6.69 -0.05
N VAL A 859 37.97 -6.83 -1.37
CA VAL A 859 39.15 -6.94 -2.22
C VAL A 859 39.33 -5.66 -3.01
N THR A 860 40.48 -5.00 -2.84
CA THR A 860 40.75 -3.69 -3.44
C THR A 860 41.70 -3.78 -4.65
N ASN A 861 41.76 -2.70 -5.43
CA ASN A 861 42.70 -2.51 -6.54
C ASN A 861 42.60 -3.56 -7.65
N LEU A 862 41.37 -3.88 -8.05
CA LEU A 862 41.05 -4.72 -9.21
C LEU A 862 40.87 -3.85 -10.46
N ALA A 863 41.30 -4.31 -11.63
CA ALA A 863 41.08 -3.63 -12.91
C ALA A 863 40.81 -4.64 -14.04
N ILE A 864 40.15 -4.24 -15.12
CA ILE A 864 39.91 -5.07 -16.30
C ILE A 864 40.45 -4.35 -17.54
N ASN A 865 41.21 -5.06 -18.37
CA ASN A 865 42.01 -4.46 -19.44
C ASN A 865 41.38 -4.45 -20.83
N ALA A 866 40.09 -4.80 -20.97
CA ALA A 866 39.39 -4.73 -22.24
C ALA A 866 37.91 -4.40 -22.04
N THR A 867 37.29 -3.84 -23.07
CA THR A 867 35.88 -3.44 -23.05
C THR A 867 34.89 -4.60 -23.10
N GLY A 868 33.69 -4.33 -22.61
CA GLY A 868 32.56 -5.27 -22.55
C GLY A 868 31.96 -5.34 -21.15
N MET A 869 30.96 -6.18 -20.97
CA MET A 869 30.36 -6.42 -19.66
C MET A 869 30.92 -7.70 -19.05
N TYR A 870 31.43 -7.60 -17.83
CA TYR A 870 32.08 -8.69 -17.10
C TYR A 870 31.35 -8.96 -15.79
N VAL A 871 31.22 -10.22 -15.45
CA VAL A 871 30.81 -10.66 -14.11
C VAL A 871 32.05 -11.21 -13.42
N LEU A 872 32.23 -10.91 -12.14
CA LEU A 872 33.31 -11.47 -11.33
C LEU A 872 32.74 -12.56 -10.43
N GLN A 873 33.51 -13.62 -10.23
CA GLN A 873 33.23 -14.62 -9.22
C GLN A 873 33.99 -14.25 -7.95
N ILE A 874 33.26 -13.94 -6.89
CA ILE A 874 33.83 -13.83 -5.54
C ILE A 874 33.77 -15.22 -4.91
N ARG A 875 34.92 -15.71 -4.45
CA ARG A 875 35.03 -16.93 -3.66
C ARG A 875 35.52 -16.58 -2.26
N LEU A 876 34.59 -16.59 -1.30
CA LEU A 876 34.89 -16.44 0.13
C LEU A 876 35.22 -17.82 0.70
N VAL A 877 36.35 -17.91 1.42
CA VAL A 877 36.84 -19.15 2.01
C VAL A 877 37.19 -18.90 3.46
N SER A 878 36.60 -19.67 4.36
CA SER A 878 37.01 -19.72 5.76
C SER A 878 38.35 -20.45 5.89
N SER A 879 39.22 -20.03 6.82
CA SER A 879 40.59 -20.57 6.93
C SER A 879 40.69 -22.05 7.33
N ASN A 880 39.59 -22.64 7.79
CA ASN A 880 39.45 -24.07 8.05
C ASN A 880 38.85 -24.85 6.85
N ASN A 881 38.57 -24.18 5.74
CA ASN A 881 37.97 -24.71 4.52
C ASN A 881 36.56 -25.34 4.66
N GLU A 882 35.86 -25.17 5.78
CA GLU A 882 34.49 -25.69 5.95
C GLU A 882 33.43 -24.87 5.22
N HIS A 883 33.65 -23.56 5.02
CA HIS A 883 32.71 -22.68 4.33
C HIS A 883 33.36 -22.08 3.09
N ILE A 884 32.85 -22.51 1.94
CA ILE A 884 33.24 -22.01 0.63
C ILE A 884 31.99 -21.41 0.00
N ILE A 885 31.96 -20.09 -0.08
CA ILE A 885 30.85 -19.34 -0.63
C ILE A 885 31.30 -18.76 -1.95
N ALA A 886 30.59 -19.12 -3.01
CA ALA A 886 30.79 -18.57 -4.34
C ALA A 886 29.58 -17.70 -4.68
N LEU A 887 29.81 -16.41 -4.94
CA LEU A 887 28.78 -15.52 -5.47
C LEU A 887 29.29 -14.76 -6.70
N PRO A 888 28.48 -14.64 -7.76
CA PRO A 888 28.76 -13.70 -8.83
C PRO A 888 28.57 -12.26 -8.31
N THR A 889 29.30 -11.31 -8.90
CA THR A 889 29.01 -9.89 -8.73
C THR A 889 27.88 -9.45 -9.65
N ASN A 890 27.39 -8.23 -9.43
CA ASN A 890 26.68 -7.49 -10.47
C ASN A 890 27.56 -7.35 -11.73
N GLY A 891 26.92 -7.17 -12.89
CA GLY A 891 27.57 -6.93 -14.17
C GLY A 891 28.32 -5.60 -14.16
N ILE A 892 29.62 -5.67 -14.45
CA ILE A 892 30.53 -4.53 -14.51
C ILE A 892 30.76 -4.21 -15.98
N LEU A 893 30.25 -3.06 -16.43
CA LEU A 893 30.51 -2.52 -17.74
C LEU A 893 31.89 -1.86 -17.77
N VAL A 894 32.77 -2.40 -18.59
CA VAL A 894 34.09 -1.83 -18.87
C VAL A 894 34.03 -1.12 -20.21
N LYS A 895 34.20 0.20 -20.21
CA LYS A 895 34.11 1.05 -21.42
C LYS A 895 35.42 1.75 -21.75
N GLU A 896 35.58 2.14 -23.00
CA GLU A 896 36.63 3.09 -23.37
C GLU A 896 36.40 4.45 -22.70
N ASN A 897 37.48 5.20 -22.52
CA ASN A 897 37.39 6.57 -22.04
C ASN A 897 36.86 7.48 -23.16
N SER A 898 35.53 7.60 -23.26
CA SER A 898 34.81 8.38 -24.27
C SER A 898 33.77 9.28 -23.61
N ASP A 899 33.63 10.50 -24.14
CA ASP A 899 32.68 11.53 -23.70
C ASP A 899 31.24 11.27 -24.20
N ASN A 900 31.05 10.34 -25.15
CA ASN A 900 29.75 10.04 -25.76
C ASN A 900 28.95 8.95 -25.00
N PHE A 901 29.47 8.43 -23.88
CA PHE A 901 28.78 7.40 -23.10
C PHE A 901 27.77 8.04 -22.15
N ILE A 902 26.50 7.63 -22.26
CA ILE A 902 25.38 8.18 -21.51
C ILE A 902 25.11 7.29 -20.28
N THR A 903 25.04 7.89 -19.10
CA THR A 903 24.79 7.19 -17.83
C THR A 903 23.31 7.06 -17.47
N GLU A 904 22.43 7.88 -18.07
CA GLU A 904 20.98 7.90 -17.83
C GLU A 904 20.23 7.59 -19.14
N ILE A 905 19.36 6.57 -19.14
CA ILE A 905 18.63 6.12 -20.34
C ILE A 905 17.25 6.78 -20.35
N ASP A 906 17.16 7.97 -20.93
CA ASP A 906 15.98 8.86 -20.78
C ASP A 906 14.85 8.62 -21.81
N ALA A 907 15.02 7.71 -22.80
CA ALA A 907 14.00 7.36 -23.80
C ALA A 907 14.18 5.92 -24.32
N ILE A 908 13.11 5.14 -24.57
CA ILE A 908 13.21 3.91 -25.38
C ILE A 908 13.45 4.40 -26.80
N SER A 909 14.72 4.51 -27.16
CA SER A 909 15.11 4.45 -28.55
C SER A 909 15.08 2.99 -28.99
N SER A 910 15.66 2.09 -28.19
CA SER A 910 15.84 0.68 -28.55
C SER A 910 15.52 -0.29 -27.40
N ASN A 911 14.63 -1.25 -27.66
CA ASN A 911 14.32 -2.34 -26.74
C ASN A 911 14.37 -3.72 -27.45
N PHE A 912 14.71 -4.74 -26.67
CA PHE A 912 14.72 -6.14 -27.09
C PHE A 912 13.81 -6.90 -26.17
N THR A 913 12.92 -7.73 -26.70
CA THR A 913 12.08 -8.62 -25.88
C THR A 913 12.42 -10.06 -26.17
N PHE A 914 12.79 -10.79 -25.12
CA PHE A 914 13.07 -12.21 -25.17
C PHE A 914 11.94 -13.03 -24.51
N ALA A 915 11.69 -14.22 -25.04
CA ALA A 915 10.86 -15.25 -24.42
C ALA A 915 11.60 -15.78 -23.20
N GLY A 916 11.18 -15.38 -22.01
CA GLY A 916 11.77 -15.80 -20.74
C GLY A 916 10.99 -15.21 -19.57
N ASP A 917 11.25 -15.71 -18.36
CA ASP A 917 10.63 -15.22 -17.12
C ASP A 917 11.69 -14.49 -16.27
N PHE A 918 11.58 -13.16 -16.20
CA PHE A 918 12.48 -12.33 -15.41
C PHE A 918 12.51 -12.71 -13.93
N ASP A 919 11.36 -13.04 -13.34
CA ASP A 919 11.28 -13.35 -11.91
C ASP A 919 11.94 -14.71 -11.61
N ALA A 920 11.84 -15.67 -12.52
CA ALA A 920 12.55 -16.94 -12.43
C ALA A 920 14.08 -16.76 -12.53
N LEU A 921 14.55 -15.87 -13.41
CA LEU A 921 15.98 -15.53 -13.56
C LEU A 921 16.53 -14.76 -12.35
N ASN A 922 15.72 -13.90 -11.76
CA ASN A 922 16.07 -13.19 -10.53
C ASN A 922 16.15 -14.15 -9.34
N ALA A 923 15.18 -15.07 -9.20
CA ALA A 923 15.16 -16.07 -8.14
C ALA A 923 16.34 -17.07 -8.22
N SER A 924 16.80 -17.38 -9.44
CA SER A 924 17.97 -18.23 -9.68
C SER A 924 19.32 -17.48 -9.62
N GLY A 925 19.30 -16.14 -9.54
CA GLY A 925 20.52 -15.32 -9.52
C GLY A 925 21.24 -15.22 -10.87
N GLU A 926 20.57 -15.54 -11.97
CA GLU A 926 21.14 -15.57 -13.33
C GLU A 926 21.01 -14.22 -14.07
N LEU A 927 20.34 -13.25 -13.46
CA LEU A 927 19.97 -11.99 -14.11
C LEU A 927 21.16 -11.18 -14.62
N GLU A 928 22.20 -11.04 -13.80
CA GLU A 928 23.42 -10.29 -14.17
C GLU A 928 24.30 -11.05 -15.17
N ILE A 929 24.23 -12.39 -15.17
CA ILE A 929 24.89 -13.24 -16.16
C ILE A 929 24.24 -13.03 -17.53
N ILE A 930 22.91 -13.05 -17.57
CA ILE A 930 22.13 -12.81 -18.78
C ILE A 930 22.31 -11.38 -19.29
N ARG A 931 22.32 -10.40 -18.39
CA ARG A 931 22.59 -8.99 -18.71
C ARG A 931 23.94 -8.82 -19.42
N ALA A 932 24.99 -9.43 -18.87
CA ALA A 932 26.33 -9.44 -19.48
C ALA A 932 26.37 -10.15 -20.83
N MET A 933 25.67 -11.27 -20.97
CA MET A 933 25.57 -11.99 -22.24
C MET A 933 24.85 -11.17 -23.32
N ILE A 934 23.74 -10.51 -22.99
CA ILE A 934 23.00 -9.66 -23.95
C ILE A 934 23.91 -8.51 -24.39
N TYR A 935 24.54 -7.80 -23.45
CA TYR A 935 25.42 -6.68 -23.77
C TYR A 935 26.57 -7.11 -24.70
N ASN A 936 27.26 -8.20 -24.35
CA ASN A 936 28.38 -8.70 -25.15
C ASN A 936 27.94 -9.26 -26.51
N TYR A 937 26.74 -9.83 -26.61
CA TYR A 937 26.15 -10.24 -27.88
C TYR A 937 25.90 -9.05 -28.79
N LEU A 938 25.27 -7.98 -28.28
CA LEU A 938 24.98 -6.78 -29.04
C LEU A 938 26.27 -6.16 -29.60
N ILE A 939 27.34 -6.09 -28.80
CA ILE A 939 28.65 -5.65 -29.29
C ILE A 939 29.22 -6.62 -30.35
N SER A 940 29.02 -7.94 -30.19
CA SER A 940 29.54 -8.93 -31.15
C SER A 940 28.89 -8.88 -32.54
N VAL A 941 27.67 -8.33 -32.63
CA VAL A 941 26.97 -8.08 -33.90
C VAL A 941 27.20 -6.65 -34.40
N ASP A 942 28.22 -5.96 -33.89
CA ASP A 942 28.58 -4.58 -34.20
C ASP A 942 27.47 -3.56 -33.92
N MET A 943 26.63 -3.81 -32.90
CA MET A 943 25.63 -2.83 -32.48
C MET A 943 26.31 -1.64 -31.78
N PRO A 944 26.08 -0.39 -32.21
CA PRO A 944 26.80 0.77 -31.72
C PRO A 944 26.16 1.31 -30.42
N LEU A 945 26.43 0.63 -29.30
CA LEU A 945 25.89 0.98 -27.99
C LEU A 945 26.58 2.21 -27.39
N ILE A 946 25.78 3.15 -26.85
CA ILE A 946 26.28 4.36 -26.16
C ILE A 946 25.82 4.46 -24.71
N SER A 947 25.20 3.41 -24.17
CA SER A 947 24.77 3.32 -22.78
C SER A 947 25.06 1.95 -22.19
N ASP A 948 24.78 1.81 -20.89
CA ASP A 948 24.59 0.50 -20.25
C ASP A 948 23.26 -0.15 -20.69
N ILE A 949 23.03 -1.40 -20.33
CA ILE A 949 21.80 -2.15 -20.59
C ILE A 949 20.99 -2.36 -19.31
N ILE A 950 19.67 -2.17 -19.39
CA ILE A 950 18.74 -2.37 -18.28
C ILE A 950 17.77 -3.50 -18.61
N LEU A 951 17.61 -4.46 -17.70
CA LEU A 951 16.63 -5.54 -17.88
C LEU A 951 15.29 -5.19 -17.24
N MET A 952 14.19 -5.49 -17.93
CA MET A 952 12.81 -5.23 -17.50
C MET A 952 12.08 -6.51 -17.09
N LYS A 953 11.23 -6.38 -16.06
CA LYS A 953 10.38 -7.45 -15.53
C LYS A 953 9.26 -7.85 -16.50
N GLY A 954 8.89 -9.13 -16.51
CA GLY A 954 7.91 -9.74 -17.42
C GLY A 954 8.59 -10.75 -18.36
N SER A 955 8.23 -10.72 -19.65
CA SER A 955 9.14 -11.25 -20.69
C SER A 955 10.44 -10.48 -20.60
N VAL A 956 11.59 -11.17 -20.57
CA VAL A 956 12.90 -10.55 -20.34
C VAL A 956 13.12 -9.45 -21.37
N GLY A 957 12.89 -8.21 -20.96
CA GLY A 957 13.07 -7.02 -21.78
C GLY A 957 14.45 -6.47 -21.54
N ALA A 958 15.12 -5.95 -22.56
CA ALA A 958 16.38 -5.24 -22.41
C ALA A 958 16.29 -3.88 -23.10
N ILE A 959 16.63 -2.81 -22.37
CA ILE A 959 16.69 -1.44 -22.89
C ILE A 959 18.15 -1.05 -23.06
N VAL A 960 18.48 -0.46 -24.21
CA VAL A 960 19.79 0.12 -24.49
C VAL A 960 19.64 1.35 -25.36
N GLN A 961 20.62 2.24 -25.34
CA GLN A 961 20.73 3.34 -26.28
C GLN A 961 21.79 3.04 -27.34
N VAL A 962 21.41 3.28 -28.59
CA VAL A 962 22.21 3.00 -29.77
C VAL A 962 22.49 4.31 -30.51
N ASP A 963 23.72 4.51 -30.96
CA ASP A 963 24.08 5.67 -31.80
C ASP A 963 23.32 5.61 -33.12
N SER A 964 22.32 6.48 -33.27
CA SER A 964 21.36 6.48 -34.38
C SER A 964 21.97 6.83 -35.74
N GLU A 965 23.12 7.50 -35.77
CA GLU A 965 23.78 7.89 -37.02
C GLU A 965 24.68 6.78 -37.57
N ASN A 966 24.86 5.70 -36.81
CA ASN A 966 25.79 4.66 -37.16
C ASN A 966 25.19 3.63 -38.14
N THR A 967 25.86 3.47 -39.28
CA THR A 967 25.40 2.59 -40.39
C THR A 967 25.37 1.10 -40.05
N ASN A 968 26.03 0.66 -38.97
CA ASN A 968 26.10 -0.75 -38.57
C ASN A 968 24.78 -1.29 -37.99
N ILE A 969 23.84 -0.43 -37.59
CA ILE A 969 22.54 -0.84 -37.02
C ILE A 969 21.83 -1.85 -37.93
N SER A 970 21.78 -1.59 -39.25
CA SER A 970 21.08 -2.45 -40.21
C SER A 970 21.67 -3.86 -40.30
N LYS A 971 22.99 -3.98 -40.20
CA LYS A 971 23.71 -5.26 -40.21
C LYS A 971 23.51 -6.03 -38.90
N ALA A 972 23.57 -5.32 -37.77
CA ALA A 972 23.31 -5.88 -36.45
C ALA A 972 21.89 -6.46 -36.36
N VAL A 973 20.88 -5.69 -36.78
CA VAL A 973 19.48 -6.14 -36.84
C VAL A 973 19.32 -7.40 -37.68
N THR A 974 19.91 -7.43 -38.87
CA THR A 974 19.80 -8.59 -39.78
C THR A 974 20.42 -9.84 -39.14
N SER A 975 21.56 -9.69 -38.47
CA SER A 975 22.23 -10.79 -37.77
C SER A 975 21.38 -11.32 -36.61
N MET A 976 20.78 -10.42 -35.82
CA MET A 976 19.91 -10.79 -34.71
C MET A 976 18.63 -11.52 -35.13
N LEU A 977 18.03 -11.11 -36.25
CA LEU A 977 16.83 -11.76 -36.79
C LEU A 977 17.14 -13.12 -37.43
N SER A 978 18.38 -13.36 -37.87
CA SER A 978 18.81 -14.63 -38.45
C SER A 978 19.05 -15.74 -37.42
N ASP A 979 19.42 -15.39 -36.19
CA ASP A 979 19.60 -16.31 -35.06
C ASP A 979 18.89 -15.77 -33.79
N PRO A 980 17.56 -15.91 -33.69
CA PRO A 980 16.81 -15.41 -32.53
C PRO A 980 17.12 -16.16 -31.23
N ASN A 981 17.76 -17.33 -31.28
CA ASN A 981 18.16 -18.12 -30.11
C ASN A 981 19.66 -17.98 -29.77
N ALA A 982 20.30 -16.92 -30.26
CA ALA A 982 21.74 -16.73 -30.10
C ALA A 982 22.20 -16.74 -28.63
N ILE A 983 21.35 -16.27 -27.71
CA ILE A 983 21.62 -16.19 -26.26
C ILE A 983 21.00 -17.41 -25.55
N PRO A 984 21.80 -18.28 -24.91
CA PRO A 984 21.28 -19.44 -24.18
C PRO A 984 20.16 -19.08 -23.19
N GLY A 985 19.06 -19.84 -23.23
CA GLY A 985 17.92 -19.65 -22.34
C GLY A 985 16.97 -18.51 -22.71
N LEU A 986 17.30 -17.73 -23.75
CA LEU A 986 16.49 -16.63 -24.26
C LEU A 986 16.21 -16.78 -25.75
N ASN A 987 14.98 -16.47 -26.16
CA ASN A 987 14.58 -16.44 -27.56
C ASN A 987 14.08 -15.04 -27.92
N LEU A 988 14.71 -14.35 -28.86
CA LEU A 988 14.31 -13.01 -29.29
C LEU A 988 12.95 -13.06 -30.00
N ILE A 989 11.93 -12.45 -29.40
CA ILE A 989 10.57 -12.37 -29.97
C ILE A 989 10.35 -11.03 -30.68
N MET A 990 10.91 -9.96 -30.12
CA MET A 990 10.67 -8.61 -30.60
C MET A 990 11.94 -7.78 -30.54
N LEU A 991 12.16 -7.00 -31.61
CA LEU A 991 13.29 -6.09 -31.73
C LEU A 991 12.77 -4.70 -32.11
N HIS A 992 12.99 -3.71 -31.25
CA HIS A 992 12.69 -2.31 -31.51
C HIS A 992 13.99 -1.53 -31.47
N ILE A 993 14.40 -0.87 -32.56
CA ILE A 993 15.60 -0.02 -32.58
C ILE A 993 15.24 1.35 -33.17
N ASN A 994 15.60 2.42 -32.47
CA ASN A 994 15.35 3.82 -32.82
C ASN A 994 13.94 4.07 -33.37
N GLY A 995 12.91 3.57 -32.68
CA GLY A 995 11.52 3.78 -33.12
C GLY A 995 11.01 2.79 -34.18
N ARG A 996 11.84 1.91 -34.74
CA ARG A 996 11.43 0.89 -35.74
C ARG A 996 11.28 -0.51 -35.13
N LEU A 997 10.13 -1.12 -35.37
CA LEU A 997 9.82 -2.50 -34.99
C LEU A 997 10.23 -3.48 -36.10
N TYR A 998 10.97 -4.52 -35.72
CA TYR A 998 11.33 -5.65 -36.58
C TYR A 998 10.70 -6.91 -35.97
N SER A 999 9.79 -7.56 -36.71
CA SER A 999 9.14 -8.80 -36.30
C SER A 999 9.62 -9.98 -37.15
N LEU A 1000 9.76 -11.17 -36.54
CA LEU A 1000 9.99 -12.41 -37.27
C LEU A 1000 8.68 -12.83 -37.96
N SER A 1001 8.59 -12.66 -39.28
CA SER A 1001 7.53 -13.27 -40.08
C SER A 1001 7.87 -14.74 -40.32
N SER A 1002 6.97 -15.65 -39.93
CA SER A 1002 7.02 -17.04 -40.37
C SER A 1002 6.72 -17.08 -41.87
N SER A 1003 7.78 -17.14 -42.68
CA SER A 1003 7.66 -17.31 -44.13
C SER A 1003 7.25 -18.75 -44.45
N SER A 1004 6.11 -18.87 -45.12
CA SER A 1004 5.73 -20.03 -45.92
C SER A 1004 6.76 -20.25 -47.02
N SER A 1005 7.18 -21.52 -47.20
CA SER A 1005 7.75 -21.98 -48.47
C SER A 1005 6.96 -23.19 -48.96
N ASN A 1006 6.24 -22.99 -50.05
CA ASN A 1006 5.76 -24.05 -50.94
C ASN A 1006 6.99 -24.69 -51.62
N ASN A 1007 7.04 -26.02 -51.69
CA ASN A 1007 7.20 -26.77 -52.94
C ASN A 1007 7.24 -28.30 -52.72
N LEU A 1008 6.34 -28.97 -53.45
CA LEU A 1008 6.39 -30.33 -54.02
C LEU A 1008 7.16 -31.45 -53.27
N ALA A 1009 6.45 -32.51 -52.88
CA ALA A 1009 6.29 -33.72 -53.70
C ALA A 1009 5.69 -34.89 -52.88
N SER A 1010 5.02 -35.76 -53.63
CA SER A 1010 4.36 -37.02 -53.31
C SER A 1010 5.22 -38.08 -52.58
N ASN A 1011 4.59 -38.94 -51.77
CA ASN A 1011 4.46 -40.40 -51.98
C ASN A 1011 4.31 -41.20 -50.67
N ASP A 1012 3.34 -42.12 -50.72
CA ASP A 1012 3.41 -43.55 -50.39
C ASP A 1012 4.14 -44.04 -49.11
N ASP A 1013 3.29 -44.60 -48.24
CA ASP A 1013 3.22 -46.02 -47.88
C ASP A 1013 4.36 -46.73 -47.11
N ASN A 1014 3.93 -47.25 -45.95
CA ASN A 1014 4.21 -48.57 -45.36
C ASN A 1014 5.67 -48.99 -45.07
N SER A 1015 5.97 -49.20 -43.77
CA SER A 1015 6.07 -50.57 -43.24
C SER A 1015 6.38 -50.67 -41.73
N ASN A 1016 5.57 -51.51 -41.08
CA ASN A 1016 5.90 -52.51 -40.05
C ASN A 1016 6.04 -52.11 -38.57
N ASN A 1017 4.86 -51.98 -37.97
CA ASN A 1017 4.54 -52.38 -36.60
C ASN A 1017 4.48 -53.91 -36.44
N ILE A 1018 5.35 -54.49 -35.60
CA ILE A 1018 5.09 -55.81 -34.97
C ILE A 1018 5.27 -55.74 -33.44
N ALA A 1019 6.12 -54.84 -32.92
CA ALA A 1019 6.32 -54.69 -31.48
C ALA A 1019 5.17 -53.95 -30.74
N LEU A 1020 4.45 -53.05 -31.44
CA LEU A 1020 3.40 -52.22 -30.83
C LEU A 1020 2.06 -52.97 -30.64
N ILE A 1021 1.79 -53.99 -31.46
CA ILE A 1021 0.51 -54.72 -31.47
C ILE A 1021 0.43 -55.73 -30.31
N VAL A 1022 1.56 -56.35 -29.93
CA VAL A 1022 1.60 -57.30 -28.81
C VAL A 1022 1.37 -56.60 -27.46
N GLY A 1023 1.90 -55.37 -27.29
CA GLY A 1023 1.70 -54.57 -26.06
C GLY A 1023 0.26 -54.08 -25.87
N LEU A 1024 -0.42 -53.71 -26.96
CA LEU A 1024 -1.80 -53.24 -26.93
C LEU A 1024 -2.81 -54.34 -26.58
N VAL A 1025 -2.58 -55.57 -27.06
CA VAL A 1025 -3.48 -56.70 -26.79
C VAL A 1025 -3.37 -57.17 -25.33
N VAL A 1026 -2.15 -57.19 -24.76
CA VAL A 1026 -1.95 -57.54 -23.34
C VAL A 1026 -2.57 -56.48 -22.41
N GLY A 1027 -2.41 -55.20 -22.73
CA GLY A 1027 -3.01 -54.10 -21.96
C GLY A 1027 -4.53 -54.10 -21.98
N LEU A 1028 -5.15 -54.44 -23.13
CA LEU A 1028 -6.60 -54.51 -23.27
C LEU A 1028 -7.21 -55.68 -22.49
N VAL A 1029 -6.56 -56.84 -22.46
CA VAL A 1029 -7.06 -58.02 -21.71
C VAL A 1029 -6.97 -57.79 -20.20
N VAL A 1030 -5.91 -57.16 -19.70
CA VAL A 1030 -5.77 -56.81 -18.27
C VAL A 1030 -6.78 -55.74 -17.86
N GLY A 1031 -7.01 -54.73 -18.72
CA GLY A 1031 -8.03 -53.70 -18.50
C GLY A 1031 -9.45 -54.28 -18.46
N LEU A 1032 -9.76 -55.26 -19.33
CA LEU A 1032 -11.08 -55.89 -19.38
C LEU A 1032 -11.35 -56.77 -18.14
N LEU A 1033 -10.34 -57.50 -17.65
CA LEU A 1033 -10.45 -58.32 -16.43
C LEU A 1033 -10.64 -57.46 -15.17
N LEU A 1034 -9.98 -56.30 -15.10
CA LEU A 1034 -10.19 -55.33 -14.01
C LEU A 1034 -11.58 -54.70 -14.04
N LEU A 1035 -12.11 -54.41 -15.24
CA LEU A 1035 -13.47 -53.91 -15.43
C LEU A 1035 -14.53 -54.95 -15.03
N ILE A 1036 -14.33 -56.22 -15.39
CA ILE A 1036 -15.24 -57.31 -14.98
C ILE A 1036 -15.20 -57.51 -13.46
N GLY A 1037 -14.02 -57.44 -12.82
CA GLY A 1037 -13.88 -57.49 -11.37
C GLY A 1037 -14.56 -56.33 -10.64
N LEU A 1038 -14.47 -55.11 -11.18
CA LEU A 1038 -15.13 -53.91 -10.63
C LEU A 1038 -16.66 -53.97 -10.79
N VAL A 1039 -17.17 -54.47 -11.92
CA VAL A 1039 -18.61 -54.65 -12.14
C VAL A 1039 -19.18 -55.76 -11.26
N TRP A 1040 -18.42 -56.85 -11.05
CA TRP A 1040 -18.83 -57.91 -10.14
C TRP A 1040 -18.82 -57.46 -8.67
N GLY A 1041 -17.81 -56.66 -8.26
CA GLY A 1041 -17.73 -56.05 -6.94
C GLY A 1041 -18.84 -55.01 -6.67
N TYR A 1042 -19.23 -54.24 -7.68
CA TYR A 1042 -20.34 -53.28 -7.58
C TYR A 1042 -21.68 -54.01 -7.42
N ASN A 1043 -21.93 -55.05 -8.22
CA ASN A 1043 -23.17 -55.84 -8.14
C ASN A 1043 -23.26 -56.70 -6.86
N ALA A 1044 -22.12 -57.15 -6.30
CA ALA A 1044 -22.07 -57.82 -5.01
C ALA A 1044 -22.37 -56.87 -3.83
N ARG A 1045 -21.94 -55.61 -3.93
CA ARG A 1045 -22.18 -54.56 -2.92
C ARG A 1045 -23.66 -54.15 -2.85
N GLU A 1046 -24.34 -54.08 -3.99
CA GLU A 1046 -25.80 -53.82 -4.09
C GLU A 1046 -26.65 -54.92 -3.42
N ARG A 1047 -26.22 -56.19 -3.49
CA ARG A 1047 -26.92 -57.32 -2.85
C ARG A 1047 -26.71 -57.42 -1.33
N ILE A 1048 -25.67 -56.78 -0.79
CA ILE A 1048 -25.38 -56.76 0.66
C ILE A 1048 -26.07 -55.58 1.36
N LEU A 1049 -26.32 -54.47 0.65
CA LEU A 1049 -26.95 -53.27 1.21
C LEU A 1049 -28.50 -53.34 1.26
N THR A 1050 -29.11 -54.33 0.62
CA THR A 1050 -30.58 -54.55 0.63
C THR A 1050 -31.09 -55.39 1.81
N ARG A 1051 -30.23 -55.79 2.77
CA ARG A 1051 -30.64 -56.55 3.97
C ARG A 1051 -30.63 -55.78 5.30
N HIS A 1052 -30.29 -54.49 5.34
CA HIS A 1052 -30.28 -53.71 6.59
C HIS A 1052 -31.11 -52.40 6.55
N ARG A 1053 -32.21 -52.38 5.78
CA ARG A 1053 -33.31 -51.41 6.00
C ARG A 1053 -34.57 -52.13 6.45
N LEU A 1054 -34.58 -52.50 7.73
CA LEU A 1054 -35.78 -52.63 8.53
C LEU A 1054 -35.43 -52.07 9.91
N GLY A 1055 -35.93 -50.87 10.20
CA GLY A 1055 -35.90 -50.31 11.54
C GLY A 1055 -35.56 -48.82 11.63
N VAL A 1056 -36.56 -48.06 12.06
CA VAL A 1056 -36.47 -46.91 13.00
C VAL A 1056 -36.31 -45.50 12.41
N GLU A 1057 -37.48 -44.86 12.20
CA GLU A 1057 -37.95 -43.52 12.63
C GLU A 1057 -37.01 -42.32 12.95
N THR A 1058 -37.44 -41.16 12.39
CA THR A 1058 -37.54 -39.78 12.95
C THR A 1058 -36.45 -38.69 12.76
N THR A 1059 -36.95 -37.57 12.18
CA THR A 1059 -36.64 -36.14 12.36
C THR A 1059 -35.34 -35.51 11.82
N GLU A 1060 -35.53 -34.54 10.92
CA GLU A 1060 -34.52 -33.63 10.34
C GLU A 1060 -34.69 -32.23 10.96
N ARG A 1061 -33.57 -31.53 11.22
CA ARG A 1061 -33.53 -30.09 11.52
C ARG A 1061 -32.68 -29.37 10.49
N PHE A 1062 -33.28 -28.41 9.78
CA PHE A 1062 -32.59 -27.42 8.96
C PHE A 1062 -31.96 -26.31 9.81
N ARG A 1063 -30.73 -25.89 9.47
CA ARG A 1063 -30.09 -24.63 9.92
C ARG A 1063 -29.98 -23.65 8.76
N ILE A 1064 -30.49 -22.43 8.95
CA ILE A 1064 -30.24 -21.23 8.14
C ILE A 1064 -29.21 -20.38 8.89
N ASN A 1065 -28.13 -19.95 8.22
CA ASN A 1065 -27.16 -18.99 8.75
C ASN A 1065 -27.11 -17.73 7.86
N LYS A 1066 -27.92 -16.71 8.20
CA LYS A 1066 -27.62 -15.26 8.28
C LYS A 1066 -28.89 -14.38 8.17
N PRO A 1067 -28.90 -13.20 8.81
CA PRO A 1067 -30.11 -12.59 9.39
C PRO A 1067 -30.86 -11.65 8.44
N ILE A 1068 -32.18 -11.66 8.54
CA ILE A 1068 -33.10 -10.66 7.98
C ILE A 1068 -33.45 -9.69 9.10
N ASP A 1069 -33.30 -8.39 8.86
CA ASP A 1069 -33.71 -7.32 9.77
C ASP A 1069 -35.19 -7.00 9.50
N VAL A 1070 -36.08 -7.34 10.43
CA VAL A 1070 -37.54 -7.13 10.32
C VAL A 1070 -37.94 -6.01 11.27
N ARG A 1071 -38.46 -4.90 10.71
CA ARG A 1071 -39.09 -3.85 11.53
C ARG A 1071 -40.51 -4.27 11.87
N VAL A 1072 -40.75 -4.57 13.13
CA VAL A 1072 -42.07 -4.92 13.66
C VAL A 1072 -42.75 -3.67 14.22
N PRO A 1073 -44.01 -3.36 13.85
CA PRO A 1073 -44.75 -2.26 14.44
C PRO A 1073 -45.06 -2.51 15.94
N PRO A 1074 -45.13 -1.46 16.78
CA PRO A 1074 -45.29 -1.59 18.24
C PRO A 1074 -46.48 -2.43 18.71
N GLN A 1075 -47.58 -2.46 17.95
CA GLN A 1075 -48.79 -3.23 18.29
C GLN A 1075 -48.55 -4.76 18.27
N ALA A 1076 -47.64 -5.25 17.43
CA ALA A 1076 -47.32 -6.67 17.33
C ALA A 1076 -46.41 -7.17 18.46
N ILE A 1077 -45.90 -6.26 19.31
CA ILE A 1077 -45.10 -6.60 20.50
C ILE A 1077 -46.01 -6.80 21.72
N GLU A 1078 -47.12 -6.06 21.83
CA GLU A 1078 -48.12 -6.26 22.90
C GLU A 1078 -48.88 -7.58 22.70
N ASP A 1079 -49.33 -7.89 21.47
CA ASP A 1079 -49.98 -9.17 21.15
C ASP A 1079 -49.07 -10.39 21.39
N PHE A 1080 -47.75 -10.19 21.26
CA PHE A 1080 -46.74 -11.22 21.50
C PHE A 1080 -46.43 -11.41 22.99
N ALA A 1081 -46.52 -10.34 23.80
CA ALA A 1081 -46.38 -10.43 25.25
C ALA A 1081 -47.55 -11.18 25.91
N ASP A 1082 -48.77 -10.99 25.41
CA ASP A 1082 -49.97 -11.71 25.87
C ASP A 1082 -49.94 -13.20 25.48
N PHE A 1083 -49.34 -13.53 24.34
CA PHE A 1083 -49.13 -14.91 23.93
C PHE A 1083 -48.17 -15.66 24.86
N LEU A 1084 -47.10 -14.99 25.34
CA LEU A 1084 -46.04 -15.59 26.16
C LEU A 1084 -46.41 -15.85 27.63
N THR A 1085 -47.54 -15.34 28.11
CA THR A 1085 -47.99 -15.55 29.50
C THR A 1085 -48.99 -16.70 29.66
N SER A 1086 -49.43 -17.33 28.58
CA SER A 1086 -50.52 -18.32 28.64
C SER A 1086 -50.13 -19.75 29.05
N ASP A 1087 -48.88 -20.21 28.91
CA ASP A 1087 -48.50 -21.55 29.42
C ASP A 1087 -46.98 -21.71 29.64
N GLY A 1088 -46.50 -21.27 30.80
CA GLY A 1088 -45.61 -22.09 31.63
C GLY A 1088 -44.16 -22.41 31.19
N VAL A 1089 -43.41 -21.53 30.53
CA VAL A 1089 -41.93 -21.67 30.45
C VAL A 1089 -41.21 -20.35 30.82
N LYS A 1090 -40.43 -20.41 31.91
CA LYS A 1090 -39.53 -19.34 32.39
C LYS A 1090 -38.24 -19.29 31.58
N ILE A 1091 -37.83 -18.09 31.15
CA ILE A 1091 -36.46 -17.81 30.69
C ILE A 1091 -35.95 -16.56 31.42
N GLU A 1092 -34.83 -16.72 32.12
CA GLU A 1092 -34.09 -15.63 32.77
C GLU A 1092 -33.16 -14.94 31.75
N TYR A 1093 -33.22 -13.60 31.68
CA TYR A 1093 -32.12 -12.77 31.19
C TYR A 1093 -32.17 -11.38 31.85
N THR A 1094 -30.99 -10.82 32.14
CA THR A 1094 -30.82 -9.51 32.78
C THR A 1094 -30.72 -8.43 31.72
N VAL A 1095 -31.55 -7.39 31.83
CA VAL A 1095 -31.57 -6.21 30.96
C VAL A 1095 -30.84 -5.06 31.66
N HIS A 1096 -29.87 -4.44 31.00
CA HIS A 1096 -29.33 -3.13 31.40
C HIS A 1096 -29.92 -2.04 30.49
N MET A 1097 -30.80 -1.21 31.06
CA MET A 1097 -31.26 0.05 30.48
C MET A 1097 -30.57 1.21 31.19
N THR A 1098 -30.03 2.17 30.43
CA THR A 1098 -29.90 3.56 30.87
C THR A 1098 -30.05 4.51 29.69
N ASP A 1099 -31.30 4.95 29.53
CA ASP A 1099 -31.75 6.33 29.74
C ASP A 1099 -32.39 7.07 28.55
N ILE A 1100 -33.63 7.46 28.84
CA ILE A 1100 -34.68 8.06 28.05
C ILE A 1100 -34.70 9.53 28.47
N GLY A 1101 -34.04 10.39 27.68
CA GLY A 1101 -33.91 11.81 28.01
C GLY A 1101 -34.38 12.81 26.95
N ALA A 1102 -34.77 12.38 25.75
CA ALA A 1102 -35.01 13.34 24.65
C ALA A 1102 -36.28 13.12 23.82
N ILE A 1103 -37.19 12.25 24.25
CA ILE A 1103 -38.50 12.02 23.59
C ILE A 1103 -39.61 12.86 24.24
N ILE A 1104 -39.26 13.93 24.97
CA ILE A 1104 -40.24 14.87 25.56
C ILE A 1104 -39.87 16.32 25.21
N GLU A 1105 -39.68 16.64 23.92
CA GLU A 1105 -39.69 18.06 23.52
C GLU A 1105 -40.03 18.40 22.05
N ARG A 1106 -40.56 17.46 21.24
CA ARG A 1106 -40.89 17.77 19.83
C ARG A 1106 -42.34 17.56 19.40
N GLN A 1107 -43.25 17.29 20.33
CA GLN A 1107 -44.69 17.17 20.06
C GLN A 1107 -45.53 18.43 20.36
N ARG A 1108 -44.93 19.61 20.56
CA ARG A 1108 -45.68 20.81 20.97
C ARG A 1108 -45.71 22.01 20.02
N ILE A 1109 -45.41 21.85 18.73
CA ILE A 1109 -45.63 22.93 17.73
C ILE A 1109 -46.14 22.34 16.41
N LEU A 1110 -47.36 21.80 16.40
CA LEU A 1110 -48.13 21.57 15.17
C LEU A 1110 -49.63 21.77 15.45
N GLN A 1111 -50.02 22.98 15.85
CA GLN A 1111 -51.38 23.51 15.70
C GLN A 1111 -51.29 25.02 15.48
N ASN A 1112 -51.49 25.47 14.24
CA ASN A 1112 -52.39 26.57 13.87
C ASN A 1112 -52.24 27.00 12.40
N LEU A 1113 -53.33 26.79 11.64
CA LEU A 1113 -53.91 27.71 10.63
C LEU A 1113 -53.32 27.73 9.19
N PRO A 1114 -54.11 28.12 8.15
CA PRO A 1114 -54.71 27.17 7.19
C PRO A 1114 -54.60 27.58 5.69
N GLN A 1115 -55.35 26.86 4.84
CA GLN A 1115 -55.59 26.96 3.39
C GLN A 1115 -55.58 28.36 2.73
N SER A 1116 -55.06 28.43 1.49
CA SER A 1116 -55.65 29.22 0.40
C SER A 1116 -55.30 28.64 -0.98
N SER A 1117 -56.16 28.94 -1.95
CA SER A 1117 -56.45 28.19 -3.18
C SER A 1117 -55.91 28.91 -4.45
N PRO A 1118 -56.28 28.53 -5.70
CA PRO A 1118 -55.36 28.42 -6.85
C PRO A 1118 -55.46 29.60 -7.84
N ASN A 1119 -54.59 29.64 -8.87
CA ASN A 1119 -54.90 30.31 -10.16
C ASN A 1119 -54.02 29.81 -11.33
N THR A 1120 -54.66 28.97 -12.14
CA THR A 1120 -54.83 28.91 -13.61
C THR A 1120 -54.05 29.82 -14.60
N ASN A 1121 -53.69 29.16 -15.71
CA ASN A 1121 -53.63 29.57 -17.14
C ASN A 1121 -52.33 30.19 -17.69
N ASP A 1122 -51.83 29.83 -18.87
CA ASP A 1122 -51.99 28.69 -19.80
C ASP A 1122 -51.02 28.97 -20.97
N PHE A 1123 -50.39 27.96 -21.56
CA PHE A 1123 -50.30 27.88 -23.03
C PHE A 1123 -49.99 26.43 -23.43
N ALA A 1124 -51.04 25.79 -23.91
CA ALA A 1124 -51.09 24.45 -24.44
C ALA A 1124 -50.25 24.28 -25.72
N TYR A 1125 -49.67 23.08 -25.87
CA TYR A 1125 -49.84 22.33 -27.10
C TYR A 1125 -50.10 20.87 -26.73
N ASP A 1126 -51.31 20.45 -27.04
CA ASP A 1126 -51.97 19.25 -26.58
C ASP A 1126 -52.23 18.32 -27.78
N LYS A 1127 -52.48 17.04 -27.48
CA LYS A 1127 -53.11 15.99 -28.31
C LYS A 1127 -52.19 15.09 -29.15
N TYR A 1128 -51.87 13.92 -28.59
CA TYR A 1128 -52.42 12.66 -29.12
C TYR A 1128 -52.82 11.71 -27.95
N THR A 1129 -54.14 11.56 -27.83
CA THR A 1129 -54.91 10.36 -27.43
C THR A 1129 -55.05 9.95 -25.96
N LEU A 1130 -56.09 10.52 -25.36
CA LEU A 1130 -56.84 9.98 -24.23
C LEU A 1130 -57.97 9.07 -24.75
N LEU A 1131 -57.78 7.74 -24.74
CA LEU A 1131 -58.89 6.76 -24.86
C LEU A 1131 -58.56 5.34 -24.33
N LYS A 1132 -57.66 5.18 -23.35
CA LYS A 1132 -57.38 3.84 -22.77
C LYS A 1132 -57.48 3.76 -21.25
N THR A 1133 -57.49 4.90 -20.56
CA THR A 1133 -57.49 4.92 -19.08
C THR A 1133 -58.90 4.97 -18.46
N PHE A 1134 -59.96 5.13 -19.26
CA PHE A 1134 -61.35 5.09 -18.77
C PHE A 1134 -62.05 3.72 -18.96
N MET A 1135 -61.43 2.76 -19.66
CA MET A 1135 -61.99 1.40 -19.87
C MET A 1135 -61.21 0.26 -19.19
N HIS A 1136 -60.05 0.51 -18.57
CA HIS A 1136 -59.34 -0.51 -17.78
C HIS A 1136 -59.59 -0.43 -16.26
N GLY A 1137 -60.22 0.66 -15.79
CA GLY A 1137 -60.76 0.76 -14.42
C GLY A 1137 -62.02 -0.09 -14.19
N LEU A 1138 -62.66 -0.59 -15.25
CA LEU A 1138 -63.89 -1.38 -15.16
C LEU A 1138 -63.69 -2.91 -15.31
N ILE A 1139 -62.50 -3.38 -15.69
CA ILE A 1139 -62.23 -4.82 -15.96
C ILE A 1139 -61.36 -5.49 -14.88
N LYS A 1140 -60.75 -4.77 -13.94
CA LYS A 1140 -60.09 -5.40 -12.77
C LYS A 1140 -60.95 -5.47 -11.51
N SER A 1141 -62.13 -4.86 -11.51
CA SER A 1141 -63.09 -4.90 -10.40
C SER A 1141 -64.16 -6.00 -10.52
N LEU A 1142 -64.15 -6.82 -11.59
CA LEU A 1142 -65.15 -7.87 -11.80
C LEU A 1142 -64.58 -9.21 -12.31
N GLN A 1143 -63.48 -9.69 -11.73
CA GLN A 1143 -63.11 -11.12 -11.87
C GLN A 1143 -62.27 -11.70 -10.72
N ARG A 1144 -62.59 -11.37 -9.45
CA ARG A 1144 -62.25 -12.21 -8.28
C ARG A 1144 -63.33 -12.17 -7.19
N ILE A 1145 -64.55 -12.57 -7.53
CA ILE A 1145 -65.44 -13.33 -6.62
C ILE A 1145 -66.11 -14.43 -7.45
N ARG A 1146 -65.45 -15.59 -7.53
CA ARG A 1146 -66.02 -16.95 -7.38
C ARG A 1146 -65.01 -18.01 -7.81
N THR A 1147 -64.31 -18.54 -6.81
CA THR A 1147 -64.00 -19.97 -6.74
C THR A 1147 -64.85 -20.55 -5.61
N TRP A 1148 -66.06 -20.96 -5.97
CA TRP A 1148 -67.00 -21.89 -5.32
C TRP A 1148 -67.86 -22.35 -6.51
N SER A 1149 -67.93 -23.60 -6.95
CA SER A 1149 -67.77 -24.89 -6.28
C SER A 1149 -67.64 -26.01 -7.35
N HIS A 1150 -67.25 -27.21 -6.89
CA HIS A 1150 -67.21 -28.49 -7.60
C HIS A 1150 -66.01 -28.80 -8.52
N ARG A 1151 -64.97 -29.40 -7.93
CA ARG A 1151 -64.95 -30.87 -7.80
C ARG A 1151 -64.18 -31.31 -6.54
N LEU A 1152 -65.00 -31.55 -5.53
CA LEU A 1152 -64.88 -32.62 -4.56
C LEU A 1152 -64.39 -33.93 -5.20
N LEU A 1153 -63.65 -34.70 -4.38
CA LEU A 1153 -63.71 -36.16 -4.27
C LEU A 1153 -62.78 -37.01 -5.16
N TRP A 1154 -61.55 -37.25 -4.66
CA TRP A 1154 -61.06 -38.51 -4.02
C TRP A 1154 -59.53 -38.43 -3.99
N GLY A 1155 -58.90 -38.26 -2.82
CA GLY A 1155 -58.38 -39.39 -2.03
C GLY A 1155 -56.99 -39.76 -2.58
N ASN A 1156 -55.88 -39.73 -1.85
CA ASN A 1156 -55.71 -39.90 -0.43
C ASN A 1156 -54.24 -39.56 -0.10
N HIS A 1157 -54.03 -39.10 1.13
CA HIS A 1157 -52.77 -39.12 1.88
C HIS A 1157 -51.50 -38.57 1.23
N THR A 1158 -51.04 -37.43 1.77
CA THR A 1158 -49.68 -37.42 2.32
C THR A 1158 -49.61 -36.46 3.50
N LYS A 1159 -49.49 -37.06 4.69
CA LYS A 1159 -48.94 -36.44 5.88
C LYS A 1159 -47.42 -36.64 5.77
N ILE A 1160 -46.70 -35.52 5.75
CA ILE A 1160 -45.40 -35.20 6.37
C ILE A 1160 -44.20 -36.15 6.14
N GLU A 1161 -43.08 -35.50 5.81
CA GLU A 1161 -41.66 -35.71 6.21
C GLU A 1161 -40.75 -35.69 4.94
N ILE A 1162 -39.84 -34.73 4.73
CA ILE A 1162 -39.19 -33.80 5.65
C ILE A 1162 -39.08 -32.38 5.05
#